data_AF-A0A3B9WAB0-F1
#
_entry.id   AF-A0A3B9WAB0-F1
#
_cell.length_a   1.000
_cell.length_b   1.000
_cell.length_c   1.000
_cell.angle_alpha   90.00
_cell.angle_beta   90.00
_cell.angle_gamma   90.00
#
_symmetry.space_group_name_H-M   'P 1'
#
loop_
_entity.id
_entity.type
_entity.pdbx_description
1 polymer ?
#
loop_
_entity_poly.entity_id
_entity_poly.type
_entity_poly.pdbx_seq_one_letter_code
_entity_poly.pdbx_strand_id
1 'polypeptide(L)'
;MIPVLLLHGLMALCAPSILKRTGRSGFYVVALAPLAGFAWLLSQTARVYGPEDGWSTSFDWIPQLGISLAFRMDALAYMMCVLVLGVGALVLAYCARYFKADAQDIGSFAAQLVAFAGAMFGLVTADDLMVLFVFWEITSVLSFLLISYSRTKLAARRAALQALIITTAGGLAMLVGLVMLGTAAGTFRISGVLAAAPQLMGSTPVDVAVVLVLAGVVTKSALFPTHFWLPAAMAAPTPVSAYLHAAAMVKAGIYLVARLAPGFAETQFWLPVTLTLGLGTMVFGGWVALRQYDLKLILAYGTVSQLGFITAVVAFGTADTAMAGMGMVMAHGLFKATLFLSVGVIDHQAGTRDIRRLSGVGRMAPKLFVVSVIGAASMAGIPPLLGFVAKEAVLTAFFEEVSEPVGLIALVCAVLGSVLTVAYSARFLWGGFARKSAEFSDLDAAPDGQSVISEFTPASWAFLMAPIVLAVATVVLGVLPAPLEAGIAPYQRLFPHADESHVHLELWHGLTPALGISAGIIAAGLALHALRGPVARFQRRLPELPTGDYVYRRIINVLDIVAVWLTGRTQRGSLMFYLSVILVTAIVVPLVALFWFETPPLAGFRLADSPAQVVTGIAMVVAALLVLTAGKRFLAVLLVSVTGYGLALTFALHGAPDLALTQMLVETISLVAFVLALRSLPGPLWNRRRAGRRVLRAVFAVVFGLFMMALAVFSISSRSVERISLDMPSMAYELGHGQNVVNVILVDIRAWDTMGEISVLTVAATGIASLIFVKGRGDRLRSERHQLDTRRLRALRGADSAAHSQQAVTREIEVARRFSSRPDADPFLLAGRTLAPERRSIIFEVVARLLFHTFMLVSLYLLIAGHNDPGGGFAGGLMASLALTLRYLAGGRYELERATLVNAGWMLGAGLALASFYALSPLFFGGAVMESYTFEWDMPLFGHVKFVTALVFDVGVYLIVVGLVLDILRSLGGRIDERIERAALEASTQRSGRGSRIRLTRKGSAMSATRSESPDLPAGSMASGDETSEVRP
;
A
#
# COMPACT_ATOMS: atom_id res chain seq x y z
N MET A 1 -34.98 -6.01 -12.52
CA MET A 1 -33.65 -5.40 -12.70
C MET A 1 -32.54 -6.45 -12.78
N ILE A 2 -32.47 -7.40 -11.84
CA ILE A 2 -31.40 -8.42 -11.79
C ILE A 2 -31.18 -9.20 -13.10
N PRO A 3 -32.21 -9.67 -13.84
CA PRO A 3 -32.00 -10.36 -15.11
C PRO A 3 -31.23 -9.51 -16.13
N VAL A 4 -31.44 -8.19 -16.15
CA VAL A 4 -30.71 -7.27 -17.03
C VAL A 4 -29.26 -7.15 -16.58
N LEU A 5 -28.99 -7.07 -15.28
CA LEU A 5 -27.62 -7.05 -14.73
C LEU A 5 -26.87 -8.35 -15.07
N LEU A 6 -27.52 -9.50 -14.87
CA LEU A 6 -26.96 -10.81 -15.22
C LEU A 6 -26.70 -10.92 -16.72
N LEU A 7 -27.62 -10.44 -17.57
CA LEU A 7 -27.43 -10.42 -19.02
C LEU A 7 -26.19 -9.60 -19.43
N HIS A 8 -25.99 -8.42 -18.83
CA HIS A 8 -24.80 -7.60 -19.11
C HIS A 8 -23.51 -8.28 -18.61
N GLY A 9 -23.54 -8.90 -17.42
CA GLY A 9 -22.40 -9.64 -16.88
C GLY A 9 -22.03 -10.85 -17.74
N LEU A 10 -23.01 -11.67 -18.13
CA LEU A 10 -22.81 -12.82 -19.01
C LEU A 10 -22.30 -12.37 -20.39
N MET A 11 -22.89 -11.32 -20.97
CA MET A 11 -22.42 -10.78 -22.25
C MET A 11 -20.99 -10.25 -22.16
N ALA A 12 -20.61 -9.61 -21.04
CA ALA A 12 -19.24 -9.17 -20.82
C ALA A 12 -18.25 -10.34 -20.79
N LEU A 13 -18.60 -11.44 -20.12
CA LEU A 13 -17.77 -12.65 -20.07
C LEU A 13 -17.64 -13.33 -21.43
N CYS A 14 -18.73 -13.37 -22.22
CA CYS A 14 -18.75 -14.01 -23.53
C CYS A 14 -18.17 -13.14 -24.66
N ALA A 15 -18.15 -11.81 -24.51
CA ALA A 15 -17.74 -10.87 -25.56
C ALA A 15 -16.35 -11.17 -26.19
N PRO A 16 -15.29 -11.49 -25.43
CA PRO A 16 -13.98 -11.82 -26.04
C PRO A 16 -14.06 -13.03 -26.98
N SER A 17 -14.80 -14.06 -26.59
CA SER A 17 -15.00 -15.27 -27.39
C SER A 17 -15.86 -15.01 -28.62
N ILE A 18 -16.92 -14.20 -28.50
CA ILE A 18 -17.79 -13.81 -29.62
C ILE A 18 -16.99 -13.03 -30.66
N LEU A 19 -16.24 -12.00 -30.23
CA LEU A 19 -15.48 -11.15 -31.16
C LEU A 19 -14.27 -11.87 -31.75
N LYS A 20 -13.68 -12.85 -31.05
CA LYS A 20 -12.65 -13.71 -31.64
C LYS A 20 -13.17 -14.52 -32.83
N ARG A 21 -14.45 -14.94 -32.82
CA ARG A 21 -15.06 -15.74 -33.89
C ARG A 21 -15.67 -14.89 -35.02
N THR A 22 -16.28 -13.76 -34.68
CA THR A 22 -17.08 -12.94 -35.61
C THR A 22 -16.40 -11.63 -36.03
N GLY A 23 -15.20 -11.35 -35.49
CA GLY A 23 -14.48 -10.10 -35.70
C GLY A 23 -15.27 -8.88 -35.22
N ARG A 24 -15.11 -7.75 -35.91
CA ARG A 24 -15.81 -6.49 -35.58
C ARG A 24 -17.34 -6.58 -35.68
N SER A 25 -17.90 -7.53 -36.43
CA SER A 25 -19.35 -7.71 -36.50
C SER A 25 -19.94 -8.27 -35.20
N GLY A 26 -19.12 -8.86 -34.33
CA GLY A 26 -19.53 -9.33 -33.00
C GLY A 26 -20.08 -8.23 -32.10
N PHE A 27 -19.75 -6.95 -32.36
CA PHE A 27 -20.32 -5.82 -31.65
C PHE A 27 -21.84 -5.71 -31.79
N TYR A 28 -22.44 -6.15 -32.91
CA TYR A 28 -23.90 -6.20 -33.06
C TYR A 28 -24.53 -7.21 -32.09
N VAL A 29 -23.86 -8.35 -31.87
CA VAL A 29 -24.31 -9.37 -30.91
C VAL A 29 -24.18 -8.85 -29.49
N VAL A 30 -23.05 -8.20 -29.15
CA VAL A 30 -22.86 -7.61 -27.82
C VAL A 30 -23.85 -6.47 -27.54
N ALA A 31 -24.23 -5.70 -28.57
CA ALA A 31 -25.25 -4.66 -28.48
C ALA A 31 -26.66 -5.21 -28.13
N LEU A 32 -26.92 -6.50 -28.35
CA LEU A 32 -28.19 -7.11 -27.98
C LEU A 32 -28.43 -7.11 -26.48
N ALA A 33 -27.39 -7.11 -25.64
CA ALA A 33 -27.57 -7.07 -24.18
C ALA A 33 -28.25 -5.77 -23.70
N PRO A 34 -27.70 -4.57 -23.99
CA PRO A 34 -28.39 -3.33 -23.65
C PRO A 34 -29.66 -3.11 -24.47
N LEU A 35 -29.74 -3.60 -25.72
CA LEU A 35 -30.98 -3.50 -26.51
C LEU A 35 -32.13 -4.33 -25.90
N ALA A 36 -31.85 -5.56 -25.46
CA ALA A 36 -32.82 -6.39 -24.76
C ALA A 36 -33.18 -5.79 -23.39
N GLY A 37 -32.20 -5.21 -22.68
CA GLY A 37 -32.45 -4.43 -21.49
C GLY A 37 -33.37 -3.23 -21.74
N PHE A 38 -33.18 -2.53 -22.86
CA PHE A 38 -34.01 -1.40 -23.26
C PHE A 38 -35.43 -1.83 -23.62
N ALA A 39 -35.58 -2.91 -24.40
CA ALA A 39 -36.88 -3.49 -24.71
C ALA A 39 -37.61 -3.98 -23.44
N TRP A 40 -36.88 -4.62 -22.52
CA TRP A 40 -37.39 -4.96 -21.20
C TRP A 40 -37.84 -3.71 -20.44
N LEU A 41 -37.04 -2.65 -20.41
CA LEU A 41 -37.40 -1.39 -19.74
C LEU A 41 -38.73 -0.83 -20.28
N LEU A 42 -38.91 -0.78 -21.61
CA LEU A 42 -40.16 -0.35 -22.23
C LEU A 42 -41.35 -1.25 -21.87
N SER A 43 -41.13 -2.56 -21.67
CA SER A 43 -42.20 -3.45 -21.17
C SER A 43 -42.61 -3.15 -19.71
N GLN A 44 -41.77 -2.46 -18.95
CA GLN A 44 -42.02 -2.11 -17.54
C GLN A 44 -42.70 -0.75 -17.37
N THR A 45 -42.95 0.02 -18.44
CA THR A 45 -43.52 1.38 -18.34
C THR A 45 -44.81 1.41 -17.52
N ALA A 46 -45.77 0.52 -17.81
CA ALA A 46 -47.04 0.47 -17.08
C ALA A 46 -46.87 0.19 -15.57
N ARG A 47 -45.81 -0.53 -15.18
CA ARG A 47 -45.52 -0.84 -13.78
C ARG A 47 -44.82 0.31 -13.06
N VAL A 48 -44.02 1.10 -13.77
CA VAL A 48 -43.31 2.26 -13.22
C VAL A 48 -44.26 3.45 -13.02
N TYR A 49 -45.12 3.71 -13.99
CA TYR A 49 -46.10 4.79 -13.97
C TYR A 49 -47.48 4.36 -13.44
N GLY A 50 -47.51 3.24 -12.70
CA GLY A 50 -48.71 2.76 -12.03
C GLY A 50 -48.98 3.49 -10.70
N PRO A 51 -49.98 3.05 -9.92
CA PRO A 51 -50.41 3.73 -8.69
C PRO A 51 -49.34 3.85 -7.60
N GLU A 52 -48.34 2.96 -7.60
CA GLU A 52 -47.27 2.91 -6.60
C GLU A 52 -46.04 3.78 -6.97
N ASP A 53 -46.10 4.52 -8.10
CA ASP A 53 -45.02 5.40 -8.63
C ASP A 53 -43.62 4.72 -8.65
N GLY A 54 -43.61 3.42 -8.96
CA GLY A 54 -42.41 2.59 -9.10
C GLY A 54 -42.54 1.22 -8.44
N TRP A 55 -41.49 0.42 -8.55
CA TRP A 55 -41.42 -0.88 -7.87
C TRP A 55 -39.99 -1.20 -7.45
N SER A 56 -39.84 -2.04 -6.43
CA SER A 56 -38.54 -2.45 -5.91
C SER A 56 -38.40 -3.96 -5.79
N THR A 57 -37.16 -4.42 -5.69
CA THR A 57 -36.81 -5.80 -5.37
C THR A 57 -35.57 -5.78 -4.51
N SER A 58 -35.53 -6.57 -3.45
CA SER A 58 -34.37 -6.63 -2.56
C SER A 58 -34.06 -8.04 -2.11
N PHE A 59 -32.77 -8.29 -1.93
CA PHE A 59 -32.22 -9.51 -1.37
C PHE A 59 -31.19 -9.13 -0.31
N ASP A 60 -31.17 -9.85 0.80
CA ASP A 60 -30.16 -9.62 1.82
C ASP A 60 -28.78 -10.04 1.31
N TRP A 61 -27.79 -9.16 1.45
CA TRP A 61 -26.41 -9.46 1.04
C TRP A 61 -25.48 -9.58 2.24
N ILE A 62 -25.48 -8.57 3.11
CA ILE A 62 -24.71 -8.59 4.37
C ILE A 62 -25.63 -8.09 5.49
N PRO A 63 -26.51 -8.95 6.04
CA PRO A 63 -27.50 -8.58 7.05
C PRO A 63 -26.89 -7.91 8.28
N GLN A 64 -25.70 -8.35 8.71
CA GLN A 64 -25.01 -7.84 9.90
C GLN A 64 -24.62 -6.36 9.77
N LEU A 65 -24.49 -5.86 8.53
CA LEU A 65 -24.19 -4.47 8.23
C LEU A 65 -25.44 -3.71 7.73
N GLY A 66 -26.60 -4.36 7.69
CA GLY A 66 -27.82 -3.78 7.09
C GLY A 66 -27.71 -3.51 5.59
N ILE A 67 -26.82 -4.21 4.88
CA ILE A 67 -26.59 -4.02 3.44
C ILE A 67 -27.42 -5.02 2.64
N SER A 68 -28.25 -4.51 1.73
CA SER A 68 -29.12 -5.32 0.88
C SER A 68 -28.86 -5.04 -0.60
N LEU A 69 -28.91 -6.06 -1.45
CA LEU A 69 -28.97 -5.91 -2.90
C LEU A 69 -30.36 -5.43 -3.30
N ALA A 70 -30.59 -4.13 -3.06
CA ALA A 70 -31.83 -3.45 -3.32
C ALA A 70 -31.82 -2.71 -4.64
N PHE A 71 -32.85 -2.94 -5.45
CA PHE A 71 -33.05 -2.24 -6.71
C PHE A 71 -34.45 -1.64 -6.76
N ARG A 72 -34.56 -0.36 -7.13
CA ARG A 72 -35.82 0.36 -7.33
C ARG A 72 -35.86 0.95 -8.73
N MET A 73 -37.02 0.85 -9.38
CA MET A 73 -37.29 1.49 -10.66
C MET A 73 -38.47 2.45 -10.48
N ASP A 74 -38.14 3.73 -10.36
CA ASP A 74 -39.05 4.88 -10.36
C ASP A 74 -38.79 5.76 -11.59
N ALA A 75 -39.53 6.86 -11.74
CA ALA A 75 -39.47 7.72 -12.93
C ALA A 75 -38.05 8.26 -13.21
N LEU A 76 -37.31 8.68 -12.17
CA LEU A 76 -35.94 9.17 -12.32
C LEU A 76 -35.02 8.06 -12.83
N ALA A 77 -35.04 6.88 -12.18
CA ALA A 77 -34.23 5.74 -12.59
C ALA A 77 -34.59 5.26 -13.99
N TYR A 78 -35.89 5.25 -14.33
CA TYR A 78 -36.40 4.85 -15.64
C TYR A 78 -35.85 5.74 -16.76
N MET A 79 -35.90 7.06 -16.59
CA MET A 79 -35.40 8.00 -17.60
C MET A 79 -33.89 7.93 -17.79
N MET A 80 -33.16 7.76 -16.70
CA MET A 80 -31.72 7.49 -16.77
C MET A 80 -31.41 6.16 -17.46
N CYS A 81 -32.19 5.10 -17.21
CA CYS A 81 -32.03 3.81 -17.86
C CYS A 81 -32.35 3.85 -19.37
N VAL A 82 -33.29 4.69 -19.81
CA VAL A 82 -33.55 4.95 -21.24
C VAL A 82 -32.29 5.44 -21.94
N LEU A 83 -31.56 6.40 -21.33
CA LEU A 83 -30.29 6.88 -21.87
C LEU A 83 -29.20 5.81 -21.81
N VAL A 84 -28.99 5.19 -20.64
CA VAL A 84 -27.93 4.20 -20.43
C VAL A 84 -28.09 3.03 -21.40
N LEU A 85 -29.25 2.39 -21.46
CA LEU A 85 -29.46 1.21 -22.29
C LEU A 85 -29.65 1.57 -23.77
N GLY A 86 -30.41 2.62 -24.08
CA GLY A 86 -30.68 3.05 -25.45
C GLY A 86 -29.43 3.55 -26.17
N VAL A 87 -28.74 4.54 -25.58
CA VAL A 87 -27.48 5.04 -26.16
C VAL A 87 -26.39 3.97 -26.08
N GLY A 88 -26.35 3.15 -25.02
CA GLY A 88 -25.40 2.04 -24.90
C GLY A 88 -25.50 1.03 -26.04
N ALA A 89 -26.73 0.63 -26.40
CA ALA A 89 -26.98 -0.25 -27.53
C ALA A 89 -26.52 0.36 -28.86
N LEU A 90 -26.85 1.63 -29.10
CA LEU A 90 -26.44 2.34 -30.33
C LEU A 90 -24.92 2.53 -30.42
N VAL A 91 -24.25 2.84 -29.32
CA VAL A 91 -22.78 2.98 -29.27
C VAL A 91 -22.09 1.64 -29.53
N LEU A 92 -22.58 0.54 -28.94
CA LEU A 92 -22.03 -0.79 -29.21
C LEU A 92 -22.24 -1.19 -30.67
N ALA A 93 -23.42 -0.96 -31.24
CA ALA A 93 -23.68 -1.19 -32.67
C ALA A 93 -22.76 -0.33 -33.56
N TYR A 94 -22.50 0.92 -33.18
CA TYR A 94 -21.58 1.82 -33.87
C TYR A 94 -20.13 1.30 -33.87
N CYS A 95 -19.69 0.64 -32.79
CA CYS A 95 -18.34 0.07 -32.69
C CYS A 95 -18.04 -0.94 -33.81
N ALA A 96 -19.07 -1.65 -34.31
CA ALA A 96 -18.92 -2.62 -35.40
C ALA A 96 -18.36 -2.01 -36.70
N ARG A 97 -18.59 -0.71 -36.92
CA ARG A 97 -18.11 0.02 -38.12
C ARG A 97 -17.04 1.05 -37.81
N TYR A 98 -16.87 1.43 -36.54
CA TYR A 98 -15.79 2.29 -36.08
C TYR A 98 -14.43 1.58 -36.09
N PHE A 99 -14.36 0.32 -35.66
CA PHE A 99 -13.10 -0.43 -35.65
C PHE A 99 -12.79 -1.04 -37.02
N LYS A 100 -11.50 -1.01 -37.39
CA LYS A 100 -10.97 -1.72 -38.56
C LYS A 100 -11.05 -3.24 -38.35
N ALA A 101 -11.03 -4.00 -39.45
CA ALA A 101 -11.19 -5.46 -39.41
C ALA A 101 -10.03 -6.18 -38.71
N ASP A 102 -8.84 -5.58 -38.72
CA ASP A 102 -7.58 -6.05 -38.14
C ASP A 102 -7.30 -5.47 -36.73
N ALA A 103 -8.25 -4.73 -36.15
CA ALA A 103 -8.08 -4.13 -34.84
C ALA A 103 -7.88 -5.19 -33.75
N GLN A 104 -6.78 -5.08 -33.01
CA GLN A 104 -6.46 -5.96 -31.87
C GLN A 104 -7.27 -5.56 -30.63
N ASP A 105 -7.41 -6.48 -29.67
CA ASP A 105 -8.02 -6.26 -28.35
C ASP A 105 -9.49 -5.78 -28.32
N ILE A 106 -10.19 -5.79 -29.47
CA ILE A 106 -11.60 -5.39 -29.56
C ILE A 106 -12.53 -6.24 -28.68
N GLY A 107 -12.18 -7.51 -28.42
CA GLY A 107 -12.92 -8.41 -27.53
C GLY A 107 -12.93 -7.95 -26.08
N SER A 108 -11.76 -7.58 -25.54
CA SER A 108 -11.64 -7.00 -24.19
C SER A 108 -12.34 -5.66 -24.09
N PHE A 109 -12.25 -4.84 -25.14
CA PHE A 109 -12.94 -3.56 -25.20
C PHE A 109 -14.46 -3.72 -25.16
N ALA A 110 -15.02 -4.64 -25.97
CA ALA A 110 -16.45 -4.93 -25.97
C ALA A 110 -16.95 -5.42 -24.61
N ALA A 111 -16.19 -6.32 -23.97
CA ALA A 111 -16.47 -6.81 -22.62
C ALA A 111 -16.55 -5.68 -21.58
N GLN A 112 -15.57 -4.77 -21.60
CA GLN A 112 -15.52 -3.63 -20.70
C GLN A 112 -16.67 -2.65 -20.95
N LEU A 113 -17.01 -2.38 -22.21
CA LEU A 113 -18.06 -1.42 -22.56
C LEU A 113 -19.46 -1.94 -22.22
N VAL A 114 -19.74 -3.23 -22.43
CA VAL A 114 -21.03 -3.83 -22.02
C VAL A 114 -21.12 -4.01 -20.51
N ALA A 115 -20.03 -4.39 -19.83
CA ALA A 115 -19.97 -4.39 -18.37
C ALA A 115 -20.22 -2.99 -17.80
N PHE A 116 -19.69 -1.96 -18.45
CA PHE A 116 -19.87 -0.57 -18.02
C PHE A 116 -21.33 -0.12 -18.18
N ALA A 117 -22.02 -0.55 -19.24
CA ALA A 117 -23.47 -0.34 -19.38
C ALA A 117 -24.26 -1.04 -18.26
N GLY A 118 -23.91 -2.29 -17.92
CA GLY A 118 -24.52 -3.01 -16.82
C GLY A 118 -24.27 -2.35 -15.46
N ALA A 119 -23.05 -1.87 -15.22
CA ALA A 119 -22.70 -1.17 -13.98
C ALA A 119 -23.44 0.16 -13.83
N MET A 120 -23.59 0.92 -14.92
CA MET A 120 -24.40 2.15 -14.91
C MET A 120 -25.89 1.86 -14.69
N PHE A 121 -26.44 0.81 -15.29
CA PHE A 121 -27.82 0.38 -15.01
C PHE A 121 -27.98 -0.03 -13.53
N GLY A 122 -27.01 -0.74 -12.96
CA GLY A 122 -26.99 -1.09 -11.53
C GLY A 122 -26.91 0.14 -10.63
N LEU A 123 -26.06 1.12 -10.96
CA LEU A 123 -25.93 2.39 -10.23
C LEU A 123 -27.25 3.15 -10.18
N VAL A 124 -27.90 3.29 -11.33
CA VAL A 124 -29.15 4.05 -11.47
C VAL A 124 -30.33 3.34 -10.82
N THR A 125 -30.31 2.01 -10.77
CA THR A 125 -31.41 1.25 -10.15
C THR A 125 -31.15 0.92 -8.69
N ALA A 126 -29.97 1.22 -8.13
CA ALA A 126 -29.65 0.91 -6.74
C ALA A 126 -30.55 1.72 -5.77
N ASP A 127 -31.15 1.02 -4.81
CA ASP A 127 -31.92 1.62 -3.70
C ASP A 127 -31.22 1.43 -2.35
N ASP A 128 -29.97 1.00 -2.35
CA ASP A 128 -29.10 0.88 -1.17
C ASP A 128 -27.82 1.70 -1.43
N LEU A 129 -27.45 2.58 -0.48
CA LEU A 129 -26.33 3.51 -0.60
C LEU A 129 -24.99 2.79 -0.82
N MET A 130 -24.80 1.62 -0.19
CA MET A 130 -23.56 0.85 -0.33
C MET A 130 -23.52 0.14 -1.68
N VAL A 131 -24.65 -0.38 -2.16
CA VAL A 131 -24.75 -0.97 -3.50
C VAL A 131 -24.56 0.09 -4.60
N LEU A 132 -25.12 1.28 -4.41
CA LEU A 132 -24.87 2.44 -5.28
C LEU A 132 -23.37 2.75 -5.33
N PHE A 133 -22.69 2.80 -4.18
CA PHE A 133 -21.24 3.01 -4.12
C PHE A 133 -20.44 1.89 -4.82
N VAL A 134 -20.83 0.63 -4.67
CA VAL A 134 -20.17 -0.49 -5.38
C VAL A 134 -20.27 -0.30 -6.89
N PHE A 135 -21.46 -0.02 -7.43
CA PHE A 135 -21.61 0.27 -8.86
C PHE A 135 -20.89 1.56 -9.27
N TRP A 136 -20.85 2.56 -8.40
CA TRP A 136 -20.08 3.78 -8.60
C TRP A 136 -18.60 3.50 -8.82
N GLU A 137 -17.96 2.67 -8.00
CA GLU A 137 -16.54 2.32 -8.19
C GLU A 137 -16.33 1.35 -9.36
N ILE A 138 -17.24 0.41 -9.62
CA ILE A 138 -17.17 -0.44 -10.81
C ILE A 138 -17.15 0.43 -12.09
N THR A 139 -17.96 1.49 -12.15
CA THR A 139 -17.93 2.42 -13.29
C THR A 139 -16.62 3.20 -13.37
N SER A 140 -16.00 3.58 -12.23
CA SER A 140 -14.66 4.20 -12.19
C SER A 140 -13.61 3.27 -12.81
N VAL A 141 -13.55 2.02 -12.35
CA VAL A 141 -12.57 1.02 -12.81
C VAL A 141 -12.76 0.69 -14.29
N LEU A 142 -14.00 0.47 -14.73
CA LEU A 142 -14.27 0.17 -16.14
C LEU A 142 -13.97 1.37 -17.04
N SER A 143 -14.26 2.61 -16.60
CA SER A 143 -13.87 3.82 -17.34
C SER A 143 -12.35 3.95 -17.48
N PHE A 144 -11.59 3.63 -16.43
CA PHE A 144 -10.12 3.60 -16.45
C PHE A 144 -9.61 2.61 -17.51
N LEU A 145 -10.18 1.41 -17.57
CA LEU A 145 -9.82 0.39 -18.56
C LEU A 145 -10.18 0.84 -20.00
N LEU A 146 -11.33 1.48 -20.19
CA LEU A 146 -11.76 1.99 -21.49
C LEU A 146 -10.91 3.18 -21.98
N ILE A 147 -10.54 4.11 -21.09
CA ILE A 147 -9.64 5.23 -21.42
C ILE A 147 -8.24 4.71 -21.77
N SER A 148 -7.77 3.68 -21.06
CA SER A 148 -6.47 3.05 -21.30
C SER A 148 -6.46 2.03 -22.45
N TYR A 149 -7.48 1.98 -23.31
CA TYR A 149 -7.54 1.06 -24.47
C TYR A 149 -6.25 1.05 -25.30
N SER A 150 -5.72 2.24 -25.64
CA SER A 150 -4.40 2.37 -26.30
C SER A 150 -3.26 2.29 -25.29
N ARG A 151 -3.03 1.11 -24.69
CA ARG A 151 -2.07 0.88 -23.58
C ARG A 151 -0.63 1.26 -23.93
N THR A 152 -0.24 1.20 -25.21
CA THR A 152 1.10 1.56 -25.68
C THR A 152 1.34 3.08 -25.66
N LYS A 153 0.28 3.90 -25.69
CA LYS A 153 0.39 5.36 -25.67
C LYS A 153 0.51 5.87 -24.23
N LEU A 154 1.66 6.44 -23.88
CA LEU A 154 1.90 7.04 -22.56
C LEU A 154 0.84 8.08 -22.17
N ALA A 155 0.36 8.88 -23.14
CA ALA A 155 -0.68 9.87 -22.91
C ALA A 155 -2.01 9.23 -22.46
N ALA A 156 -2.42 8.11 -23.06
CA ALA A 156 -3.65 7.41 -22.70
C ALA A 156 -3.54 6.77 -21.30
N ARG A 157 -2.38 6.18 -20.96
CA ARG A 157 -2.12 5.64 -19.62
C ARG A 157 -2.16 6.72 -18.54
N ARG A 158 -1.53 7.87 -18.79
CA ARG A 158 -1.52 9.02 -17.86
C ARG A 158 -2.94 9.57 -17.65
N ALA A 159 -3.68 9.78 -18.74
CA ALA A 159 -5.06 10.25 -18.68
C ALA A 159 -5.97 9.28 -17.91
N ALA A 160 -5.82 7.97 -18.14
CA ALA A 160 -6.57 6.95 -17.41
C ALA A 160 -6.26 6.98 -15.91
N LEU A 161 -4.98 6.97 -15.52
CA LEU A 161 -4.59 7.01 -14.10
C LEU A 161 -5.08 8.30 -13.41
N GLN A 162 -4.98 9.44 -14.08
CA GLN A 162 -5.49 10.71 -13.59
C GLN A 162 -7.01 10.64 -13.35
N ALA A 163 -7.78 10.09 -14.29
CA ALA A 163 -9.22 9.91 -14.13
C ALA A 163 -9.55 8.98 -12.96
N LEU A 164 -8.85 7.85 -12.82
CA LEU A 164 -9.05 6.91 -11.71
C LEU A 164 -8.75 7.56 -10.36
N ILE A 165 -7.59 8.21 -10.21
CA ILE A 165 -7.18 8.82 -8.94
C ILE A 165 -8.17 9.89 -8.50
N ILE A 166 -8.60 10.78 -9.41
CA ILE A 166 -9.52 11.87 -9.06
C ILE A 166 -10.91 11.34 -8.71
N THR A 167 -11.43 10.42 -9.52
CA THR A 167 -12.79 9.89 -9.32
C THR A 167 -12.88 8.96 -8.12
N THR A 168 -11.85 8.17 -7.82
CA THR A 168 -11.78 7.34 -6.61
C THR A 168 -11.52 8.19 -5.37
N ALA A 169 -10.72 9.27 -5.44
CA ALA A 169 -10.55 10.17 -4.30
C ALA A 169 -11.89 10.82 -3.89
N GLY A 170 -12.67 11.30 -4.86
CA GLY A 170 -14.03 11.80 -4.58
C GLY A 170 -15.00 10.70 -4.19
N GLY A 171 -14.90 9.52 -4.78
CA GLY A 171 -15.69 8.34 -4.41
C GLY A 171 -15.47 7.91 -2.95
N LEU A 172 -14.23 7.89 -2.48
CA LEU A 172 -13.90 7.56 -1.09
C LEU A 172 -14.38 8.64 -0.11
N ALA A 173 -14.29 9.92 -0.46
CA ALA A 173 -14.90 11.00 0.33
C ALA A 173 -16.43 10.83 0.41
N MET A 174 -17.06 10.53 -0.72
CA MET A 174 -18.49 10.23 -0.80
C MET A 174 -18.86 9.01 0.04
N LEU A 175 -18.05 7.94 0.06
CA LEU A 175 -18.30 6.76 0.89
C LEU A 175 -18.43 7.13 2.37
N VAL A 176 -17.55 8.00 2.89
CA VAL A 176 -17.66 8.50 4.27
C VAL A 176 -18.98 9.23 4.48
N GLY A 177 -19.39 10.10 3.54
CA GLY A 177 -20.68 10.78 3.58
C GLY A 177 -21.88 9.83 3.52
N LEU A 178 -21.86 8.82 2.65
CA LEU A 178 -22.92 7.81 2.54
C LEU A 178 -23.04 6.96 3.82
N VAL A 179 -21.91 6.62 4.45
CA VAL A 179 -21.90 5.92 5.74
C VAL A 179 -22.52 6.80 6.82
N MET A 180 -22.14 8.07 6.90
CA MET A 180 -22.70 9.02 7.87
C MET A 180 -24.21 9.24 7.68
N LEU A 181 -24.69 9.36 6.44
CA LEU A 181 -26.13 9.48 6.16
C LEU A 181 -26.89 8.21 6.51
N GLY A 182 -26.36 7.04 6.14
CA GLY A 182 -27.00 5.76 6.41
C GLY A 182 -27.08 5.43 7.90
N THR A 183 -26.03 5.76 8.67
CA THR A 183 -26.05 5.57 10.14
C THR A 183 -26.97 6.57 10.82
N ALA A 184 -27.00 7.83 10.37
CA ALA A 184 -27.91 8.83 10.91
C ALA A 184 -29.39 8.47 10.64
N ALA A 185 -29.71 7.96 9.45
CA ALA A 185 -31.05 7.51 9.08
C ALA A 185 -31.44 6.15 9.69
N GLY A 186 -30.49 5.39 10.25
CA GLY A 186 -30.70 4.02 10.75
C GLY A 186 -30.91 2.96 9.65
N THR A 187 -30.69 3.30 8.38
CA THR A 187 -30.83 2.41 7.24
C THR A 187 -29.97 2.85 6.06
N PHE A 188 -29.45 1.89 5.30
CA PHE A 188 -28.75 2.17 4.04
C PHE A 188 -29.69 2.23 2.82
N ARG A 189 -30.99 2.01 2.99
CA ARG A 189 -31.96 2.13 1.90
C ARG A 189 -32.19 3.59 1.54
N ILE A 190 -31.93 3.96 0.28
CA ILE A 190 -32.08 5.34 -0.22
C ILE A 190 -33.50 5.84 -0.02
N SER A 191 -34.49 5.01 -0.35
CA SER A 191 -35.91 5.31 -0.09
C SER A 191 -36.22 5.57 1.39
N GLY A 192 -35.61 4.82 2.31
CA GLY A 192 -35.74 5.04 3.75
C GLY A 192 -35.00 6.29 4.24
N VAL A 193 -33.80 6.56 3.70
CA VAL A 193 -33.01 7.76 3.99
C VAL A 193 -33.74 9.03 3.56
N LEU A 194 -34.38 9.03 2.39
CA LEU A 194 -35.20 10.15 1.91
C LEU A 194 -36.45 10.35 2.78
N ALA A 195 -37.11 9.28 3.21
CA ALA A 195 -38.27 9.37 4.11
C ALA A 195 -37.89 9.94 5.49
N ALA A 196 -36.67 9.66 5.96
CA ALA A 196 -36.12 10.19 7.20
C ALA A 196 -35.53 11.61 7.06
N ALA A 197 -35.38 12.14 5.84
CA ALA A 197 -34.64 13.38 5.60
C ALA A 197 -35.20 14.60 6.37
N PRO A 198 -36.53 14.83 6.47
CA PRO A 198 -37.08 15.94 7.25
C PRO A 198 -36.65 15.95 8.71
N GLN A 199 -36.40 14.78 9.32
CA GLN A 199 -35.95 14.68 10.72
C GLN A 199 -34.42 14.80 10.87
N LEU A 200 -33.66 14.59 9.79
CA LEU A 200 -32.19 14.57 9.80
C LEU A 200 -31.57 15.95 9.53
N MET A 201 -32.31 16.81 8.83
CA MET A 201 -31.88 18.17 8.49
C MET A 201 -31.66 19.04 9.73
N GLY A 202 -30.74 20.01 9.62
CA GLY A 202 -30.38 20.92 10.72
C GLY A 202 -29.29 20.41 11.66
N SER A 203 -28.78 19.20 11.46
CA SER A 203 -27.66 18.64 12.23
C SER A 203 -26.32 18.79 11.48
N THR A 204 -25.29 19.29 12.18
CA THR A 204 -23.94 19.47 11.60
C THR A 204 -23.35 18.19 10.98
N PRO A 205 -23.51 16.98 11.57
CA PRO A 205 -23.02 15.75 10.95
C PRO A 205 -23.66 15.47 9.59
N VAL A 206 -24.96 15.74 9.42
CA VAL A 206 -25.67 15.53 8.15
C VAL A 206 -25.22 16.53 7.10
N ASP A 207 -25.03 17.80 7.48
CA ASP A 207 -24.47 18.82 6.58
C ASP A 207 -23.07 18.43 6.06
N VAL A 208 -22.20 17.94 6.95
CA VAL A 208 -20.88 17.43 6.57
C VAL A 208 -21.00 16.21 5.66
N ALA A 209 -21.93 15.29 5.96
CA ALA A 209 -22.17 14.11 5.15
C ALA A 209 -22.63 14.47 3.73
N VAL A 210 -23.52 15.45 3.58
CA VAL A 210 -23.96 15.99 2.29
C VAL A 210 -22.78 16.58 1.51
N VAL A 211 -21.94 17.41 2.13
CA VAL A 211 -20.76 17.98 1.46
C VAL A 211 -19.80 16.89 0.99
N LEU A 212 -19.58 15.84 1.78
CA LEU A 212 -18.76 14.70 1.41
C LEU A 212 -19.36 13.91 0.24
N VAL A 213 -20.69 13.74 0.20
CA VAL A 213 -21.39 13.15 -0.95
C VAL A 213 -21.22 14.01 -2.20
N LEU A 214 -21.35 15.33 -2.07
CA LEU A 214 -21.14 16.28 -3.16
C LEU A 214 -19.69 16.25 -3.68
N ALA A 215 -18.69 15.93 -2.87
CA ALA A 215 -17.31 15.74 -3.36
C ALA A 215 -17.21 14.60 -4.40
N GLY A 216 -17.98 13.52 -4.22
CA GLY A 216 -18.13 12.46 -5.23
C GLY A 216 -18.79 12.99 -6.51
N VAL A 217 -19.88 13.75 -6.38
CA VAL A 217 -20.57 14.39 -7.51
C VAL A 217 -19.63 15.29 -8.31
N VAL A 218 -18.89 16.19 -7.64
CA VAL A 218 -17.98 17.15 -8.24
C VAL A 218 -16.93 16.43 -9.11
N THR A 219 -16.32 15.38 -8.56
CA THR A 219 -15.28 14.62 -9.26
C THR A 219 -15.83 13.83 -10.45
N LYS A 220 -16.95 13.11 -10.29
CA LYS A 220 -17.50 12.21 -11.33
C LYS A 220 -18.21 12.96 -12.46
N SER A 221 -18.84 14.09 -12.16
CA SER A 221 -19.47 14.98 -13.15
C SER A 221 -18.50 16.00 -13.76
N ALA A 222 -17.21 15.90 -13.47
CA ALA A 222 -16.17 16.78 -14.01
C ALA A 222 -16.47 18.28 -13.77
N LEU A 223 -16.95 18.63 -12.58
CA LEU A 223 -17.17 20.02 -12.19
C LEU A 223 -15.83 20.70 -11.87
N PHE A 224 -15.74 22.01 -12.05
CA PHE A 224 -14.62 22.81 -11.59
C PHE A 224 -14.46 22.63 -10.06
N PRO A 225 -13.24 22.44 -9.53
CA PRO A 225 -11.93 22.48 -10.20
C PRO A 225 -11.46 21.13 -10.79
N THR A 226 -12.22 20.05 -10.62
CA THR A 226 -11.81 18.67 -10.99
C THR A 226 -12.03 18.28 -12.45
N HIS A 227 -12.62 19.16 -13.27
CA HIS A 227 -12.99 18.93 -14.67
C HIS A 227 -11.90 18.35 -15.59
N PHE A 228 -10.62 18.59 -15.30
CA PHE A 228 -9.49 18.40 -16.20
C PHE A 228 -9.19 16.92 -16.57
N TRP A 229 -9.75 15.95 -15.85
CA TRP A 229 -9.69 14.54 -16.29
C TRP A 229 -10.56 14.26 -17.51
N LEU A 230 -11.66 15.00 -17.70
CA LEU A 230 -12.61 14.77 -18.79
C LEU A 230 -12.01 15.11 -20.17
N PRO A 231 -11.36 16.26 -20.39
CA PRO A 231 -10.64 16.53 -21.64
C PRO A 231 -9.47 15.55 -21.86
N ALA A 232 -8.75 15.16 -20.80
CA ALA A 232 -7.67 14.19 -20.91
C ALA A 232 -8.18 12.80 -21.35
N ALA A 233 -9.38 12.41 -20.91
CA ALA A 233 -10.04 11.18 -21.31
C ALA A 233 -10.42 11.13 -22.81
N MET A 234 -10.32 12.24 -23.57
CA MET A 234 -10.49 12.24 -25.04
C MET A 234 -9.39 11.47 -25.79
N ALA A 235 -8.39 10.96 -25.09
CA ALA A 235 -7.46 9.95 -25.59
C ALA A 235 -8.16 8.62 -25.93
N ALA A 236 -9.33 8.35 -25.34
CA ALA A 236 -10.12 7.15 -25.59
C ALA A 236 -10.71 7.10 -27.02
N PRO A 237 -11.03 5.90 -27.52
CA PRO A 237 -11.82 5.73 -28.74
C PRO A 237 -13.13 6.54 -28.68
N THR A 238 -13.56 7.10 -29.81
CA THR A 238 -14.75 7.96 -29.85
C THR A 238 -16.04 7.33 -29.34
N PRO A 239 -16.31 6.02 -29.56
CA PRO A 239 -17.47 5.37 -28.96
C PRO A 239 -17.50 5.44 -27.43
N VAL A 240 -16.34 5.34 -26.78
CA VAL A 240 -16.21 5.50 -25.32
C VAL A 240 -16.59 6.92 -24.93
N SER A 241 -16.04 7.92 -25.61
CA SER A 241 -16.38 9.32 -25.37
C SER A 241 -17.88 9.59 -25.55
N ALA A 242 -18.48 9.06 -26.61
CA ALA A 242 -19.92 9.20 -26.86
C ALA A 242 -20.74 8.62 -25.70
N TYR A 243 -20.38 7.44 -25.19
CA TYR A 243 -21.16 6.82 -24.13
C TYR A 243 -20.92 7.46 -22.75
N LEU A 244 -19.66 7.61 -22.35
CA LEU A 244 -19.29 8.13 -21.03
C LEU A 244 -19.74 9.58 -20.83
N HIS A 245 -19.72 10.40 -21.89
CA HIS A 245 -20.02 11.84 -21.79
C HIS A 245 -21.45 12.20 -22.18
N ALA A 246 -22.16 11.32 -22.88
CA ALA A 246 -23.55 11.57 -23.23
C ALA A 246 -24.54 10.81 -22.37
N ALA A 247 -24.32 9.55 -21.97
CA ALA A 247 -25.38 8.77 -21.32
C ALA A 247 -25.02 8.23 -19.93
N ALA A 248 -23.73 8.09 -19.63
CA ALA A 248 -23.29 7.23 -18.55
C ALA A 248 -22.49 7.96 -17.44
N MET A 249 -21.16 7.86 -17.46
CA MET A 249 -20.29 8.18 -16.32
C MET A 249 -20.54 9.57 -15.74
N VAL A 250 -20.57 10.58 -16.61
CA VAL A 250 -20.67 11.98 -16.17
C VAL A 250 -22.04 12.36 -15.64
N LYS A 251 -23.07 11.55 -15.93
CA LYS A 251 -24.41 11.75 -15.41
C LYS A 251 -24.62 11.03 -14.08
N ALA A 252 -23.70 10.17 -13.64
CA ALA A 252 -23.83 9.48 -12.35
C ALA A 252 -23.88 10.47 -11.18
N GLY A 253 -23.04 11.52 -11.19
CA GLY A 253 -23.09 12.56 -10.16
C GLY A 253 -24.37 13.39 -10.25
N ILE A 254 -24.81 13.76 -11.46
CA ILE A 254 -26.09 14.48 -11.65
C ILE A 254 -27.27 13.64 -11.16
N TYR A 255 -27.28 12.34 -11.47
CA TYR A 255 -28.28 11.40 -10.98
C TYR A 255 -28.29 11.35 -9.45
N LEU A 256 -27.12 11.31 -8.81
CA LEU A 256 -27.05 11.29 -7.34
C LEU A 256 -27.57 12.59 -6.72
N VAL A 257 -27.28 13.75 -7.31
CA VAL A 257 -27.86 15.04 -6.89
C VAL A 257 -29.38 14.99 -7.05
N ALA A 258 -29.89 14.61 -8.23
CA ALA A 258 -31.33 14.48 -8.49
C ALA A 258 -32.00 13.48 -7.54
N ARG A 259 -31.32 12.39 -7.20
CA ARG A 259 -31.83 11.35 -6.30
C ARG A 259 -31.98 11.83 -4.87
N LEU A 260 -31.06 12.68 -4.39
CA LEU A 260 -31.03 13.17 -3.02
C LEU A 260 -31.73 14.53 -2.84
N ALA A 261 -31.91 15.30 -3.92
CA ALA A 261 -32.51 16.63 -3.89
C ALA A 261 -33.87 16.69 -3.18
N PRO A 262 -34.83 15.76 -3.40
CA PRO A 262 -36.13 15.83 -2.75
C PRO A 262 -36.09 15.82 -1.21
N GLY A 263 -35.02 15.26 -0.62
CA GLY A 263 -34.86 15.19 0.83
C GLY A 263 -33.84 16.17 1.42
N PHE A 264 -32.81 16.56 0.64
CA PHE A 264 -31.64 17.27 1.18
C PHE A 264 -31.33 18.61 0.49
N ALA A 265 -32.15 19.08 -0.46
CA ALA A 265 -31.90 20.35 -1.16
C ALA A 265 -31.88 21.57 -0.23
N GLU A 266 -32.62 21.53 0.88
CA GLU A 266 -32.70 22.60 1.87
C GLU A 266 -31.56 22.59 2.90
N THR A 267 -30.62 21.64 2.82
CA THR A 267 -29.47 21.62 3.74
C THR A 267 -28.53 22.80 3.49
N GLN A 268 -27.86 23.27 4.55
CA GLN A 268 -27.19 24.57 4.58
C GLN A 268 -26.17 24.78 3.44
N PHE A 269 -25.47 23.72 3.03
CA PHE A 269 -24.41 23.79 2.03
C PHE A 269 -24.81 23.26 0.65
N TRP A 270 -26.02 22.73 0.47
CA TRP A 270 -26.43 22.11 -0.80
C TRP A 270 -26.43 23.10 -1.96
N LEU A 271 -27.31 24.11 -1.89
CA LEU A 271 -27.48 25.10 -2.96
C LEU A 271 -26.21 25.93 -3.18
N PRO A 272 -25.54 26.50 -2.15
CA PRO A 272 -24.34 27.32 -2.36
C PRO A 272 -23.21 26.57 -3.05
N VAL A 273 -22.98 25.30 -2.68
CA VAL A 273 -21.90 24.49 -3.28
C VAL A 273 -22.28 24.06 -4.69
N THR A 274 -23.46 23.48 -4.88
CA THR A 274 -23.86 22.91 -6.19
C THR A 274 -24.09 24.01 -7.23
N LEU A 275 -24.72 25.13 -6.87
CA LEU A 275 -24.96 26.25 -7.77
C LEU A 275 -23.66 26.96 -8.16
N THR A 276 -22.80 27.31 -7.19
CA THR A 276 -21.54 28.00 -7.47
C THR A 276 -20.62 27.18 -8.36
N LEU A 277 -20.47 25.88 -8.04
CA LEU A 277 -19.67 24.98 -8.86
C LEU A 277 -20.32 24.74 -10.22
N GLY A 278 -21.64 24.60 -10.29
CA GLY A 278 -22.41 24.42 -11.53
C GLY A 278 -22.25 25.61 -12.50
N LEU A 279 -22.59 26.81 -12.05
CA LEU A 279 -22.50 28.05 -12.86
C LEU A 279 -21.06 28.37 -13.25
N GLY A 280 -20.12 28.24 -12.31
CA GLY A 280 -18.69 28.43 -12.58
C GLY A 280 -18.18 27.46 -13.65
N THR A 281 -18.58 26.18 -13.54
CA THR A 281 -18.25 25.14 -14.54
C THR A 281 -18.87 25.43 -15.90
N MET A 282 -20.14 25.89 -15.92
CA MET A 282 -20.87 26.22 -17.14
C MET A 282 -20.14 27.27 -17.97
N VAL A 283 -19.80 28.41 -17.34
CA VAL A 283 -19.13 29.53 -18.00
C VAL A 283 -17.70 29.16 -18.37
N PHE A 284 -16.95 28.55 -17.45
CA PHE A 284 -15.57 28.13 -17.68
C PHE A 284 -15.46 27.14 -18.86
N GLY A 285 -16.30 26.10 -18.88
CA GLY A 285 -16.30 25.10 -19.95
C GLY A 285 -16.62 25.72 -21.31
N GLY A 286 -17.61 26.61 -21.38
CA GLY A 286 -17.98 27.30 -22.62
C GLY A 286 -16.87 28.21 -23.15
N TRP A 287 -16.19 28.94 -22.24
CA TRP A 287 -15.07 29.80 -22.58
C TRP A 287 -13.87 29.01 -23.13
N VAL A 288 -13.50 27.91 -22.48
CA VAL A 288 -12.37 27.08 -22.90
C VAL A 288 -12.69 26.32 -24.19
N ALA A 289 -13.93 25.91 -24.43
CA ALA A 289 -14.36 25.25 -25.67
C ALA A 289 -14.09 26.11 -26.91
N LEU A 290 -14.24 27.44 -26.82
CA LEU A 290 -13.95 28.37 -27.93
C LEU A 290 -12.46 28.43 -28.29
N ARG A 291 -11.56 28.11 -27.35
CA ARG A 291 -10.10 28.08 -27.57
C ARG A 291 -9.61 26.77 -28.19
N GLN A 292 -10.43 25.72 -28.23
CA GLN A 292 -10.00 24.42 -28.73
C GLN A 292 -10.00 24.35 -30.26
N TYR A 293 -9.07 23.54 -30.80
CA TYR A 293 -8.94 23.23 -32.23
C TYR A 293 -9.31 21.78 -32.55
N ASP A 294 -9.31 20.88 -31.58
CA ASP A 294 -9.72 19.49 -31.74
C ASP A 294 -11.24 19.37 -31.53
N LEU A 295 -11.96 18.76 -32.48
CA LEU A 295 -13.42 18.61 -32.42
C LEU A 295 -13.89 17.85 -31.17
N LYS A 296 -13.17 16.80 -30.72
CA LYS A 296 -13.53 16.10 -29.47
C LYS A 296 -13.30 16.97 -28.25
N LEU A 297 -12.23 17.78 -28.22
CA LEU A 297 -11.97 18.69 -27.11
C LEU A 297 -13.00 19.82 -27.04
N ILE A 298 -13.43 20.37 -28.18
CA ILE A 298 -14.57 21.31 -28.23
C ILE A 298 -15.80 20.66 -27.58
N LEU A 299 -16.11 19.42 -27.97
CA LEU A 299 -17.25 18.70 -27.38
C LEU A 299 -17.04 18.35 -25.91
N ALA A 300 -15.83 18.00 -25.46
CA ALA A 300 -15.54 17.64 -24.07
C ALA A 300 -15.72 18.85 -23.13
N TYR A 301 -15.15 20.00 -23.46
CA TYR A 301 -15.38 21.23 -22.69
C TYR A 301 -16.82 21.74 -22.82
N GLY A 302 -17.46 21.52 -23.98
CA GLY A 302 -18.91 21.72 -24.10
C GLY A 302 -19.70 20.79 -23.18
N THR A 303 -19.27 19.55 -22.96
CA THR A 303 -19.90 18.64 -21.98
C THR A 303 -19.69 19.15 -20.57
N VAL A 304 -18.48 19.56 -20.19
CA VAL A 304 -18.21 20.22 -18.89
C VAL A 304 -19.19 21.39 -18.68
N SER A 305 -19.35 22.25 -19.71
CA SER A 305 -20.29 23.37 -19.68
C SER A 305 -21.75 22.92 -19.44
N GLN A 306 -22.22 21.91 -20.17
CA GLN A 306 -23.59 21.39 -20.04
C GLN A 306 -23.84 20.67 -18.72
N LEU A 307 -22.86 19.95 -18.17
CA LEU A 307 -22.99 19.30 -16.86
C LEU A 307 -23.02 20.34 -15.74
N GLY A 308 -22.23 21.40 -15.86
CA GLY A 308 -22.32 22.56 -14.97
C GLY A 308 -23.69 23.21 -15.01
N PHE A 309 -24.24 23.40 -16.22
CA PHE A 309 -25.59 23.92 -16.43
C PHE A 309 -26.65 23.05 -15.78
N ILE A 310 -26.66 21.73 -16.07
CA ILE A 310 -27.63 20.79 -15.49
C ILE A 310 -27.50 20.73 -13.97
N THR A 311 -26.26 20.73 -13.44
CA THR A 311 -26.05 20.72 -11.98
C THR A 311 -26.62 21.97 -11.34
N ALA A 312 -26.42 23.15 -11.94
CA ALA A 312 -26.98 24.41 -11.45
C ALA A 312 -28.51 24.42 -11.46
N VAL A 313 -29.15 23.77 -12.42
CA VAL A 313 -30.61 23.65 -12.48
C VAL A 313 -31.12 22.71 -11.38
N VAL A 314 -30.59 21.48 -11.33
CA VAL A 314 -31.03 20.47 -10.35
C VAL A 314 -30.70 20.87 -8.90
N ALA A 315 -29.75 21.80 -8.71
CA ALA A 315 -29.36 22.33 -7.40
C ALA A 315 -30.50 23.01 -6.63
N PHE A 316 -31.40 23.72 -7.32
CA PHE A 316 -32.50 24.47 -6.69
C PHE A 316 -33.48 23.56 -5.95
N GLY A 317 -33.67 22.32 -6.42
CA GLY A 317 -34.52 21.34 -5.73
C GLY A 317 -35.98 21.76 -5.67
N THR A 318 -36.49 22.42 -6.71
CA THR A 318 -37.91 22.80 -6.86
C THR A 318 -38.59 21.93 -7.93
N ALA A 319 -39.93 21.89 -7.94
CA ALA A 319 -40.68 21.15 -8.95
C ALA A 319 -40.38 21.63 -10.39
N ASP A 320 -40.36 22.94 -10.63
CA ASP A 320 -40.06 23.52 -11.95
C ASP A 320 -38.63 23.17 -12.43
N THR A 321 -37.65 23.28 -11.53
CA THR A 321 -36.26 22.95 -11.86
C THR A 321 -36.02 21.45 -11.99
N ALA A 322 -36.81 20.61 -11.33
CA ALA A 322 -36.82 19.16 -11.52
C ALA A 322 -37.30 18.78 -12.93
N MET A 323 -38.41 19.39 -13.41
CA MET A 323 -38.93 19.18 -14.75
C MET A 323 -37.92 19.64 -15.82
N ALA A 324 -37.49 20.90 -15.74
CA ALA A 324 -36.56 21.50 -16.68
C ALA A 324 -35.18 20.80 -16.68
N GLY A 325 -34.65 20.49 -15.50
CA GLY A 325 -33.37 19.83 -15.32
C GLY A 325 -33.35 18.43 -15.93
N MET A 326 -34.40 17.62 -15.69
CA MET A 326 -34.49 16.28 -16.26
C MET A 326 -34.72 16.31 -17.78
N GLY A 327 -35.51 17.25 -18.28
CA GLY A 327 -35.62 17.53 -19.71
C GLY A 327 -34.24 17.83 -20.34
N MET A 328 -33.43 18.64 -19.67
CA MET A 328 -32.08 18.99 -20.12
C MET A 328 -31.10 17.80 -20.05
N VAL A 329 -31.21 16.92 -19.04
CA VAL A 329 -30.45 15.64 -18.96
C VAL A 329 -30.70 14.78 -20.19
N MET A 330 -31.98 14.64 -20.59
CA MET A 330 -32.41 13.87 -21.76
C MET A 330 -31.92 14.51 -23.06
N ALA A 331 -32.16 15.81 -23.24
CA ALA A 331 -31.69 16.57 -24.39
C ALA A 331 -30.17 16.40 -24.57
N HIS A 332 -29.40 16.65 -23.50
CA HIS A 332 -27.95 16.53 -23.48
C HIS A 332 -27.48 15.13 -23.87
N GLY A 333 -28.16 14.08 -23.40
CA GLY A 333 -27.81 12.72 -23.79
C GLY A 333 -27.93 12.46 -25.29
N LEU A 334 -29.03 12.90 -25.90
CA LEU A 334 -29.27 12.68 -27.33
C LEU A 334 -28.32 13.50 -28.22
N PHE A 335 -28.22 14.81 -27.98
CA PHE A 335 -27.40 15.65 -28.84
C PHE A 335 -25.90 15.41 -28.67
N LYS A 336 -25.39 15.11 -27.46
CA LYS A 336 -23.96 14.81 -27.30
C LYS A 336 -23.59 13.46 -27.90
N ALA A 337 -24.41 12.43 -27.72
CA ALA A 337 -24.16 11.14 -28.32
C ALA A 337 -24.10 11.28 -29.84
N THR A 338 -25.07 12.00 -30.44
CA THR A 338 -25.07 12.33 -31.87
C THR A 338 -23.77 13.00 -32.30
N LEU A 339 -23.36 14.07 -31.61
CA LEU A 339 -22.17 14.85 -31.98
C LEU A 339 -20.86 14.09 -31.82
N PHE A 340 -20.67 13.34 -30.73
CA PHE A 340 -19.46 12.53 -30.56
C PHE A 340 -19.38 11.42 -31.61
N LEU A 341 -20.49 10.73 -31.90
CA LEU A 341 -20.51 9.71 -32.94
C LEU A 341 -20.25 10.32 -34.33
N SER A 342 -20.78 11.51 -34.63
CA SER A 342 -20.45 12.27 -35.85
C SER A 342 -18.96 12.61 -35.93
N VAL A 343 -18.34 13.09 -34.85
CA VAL A 343 -16.88 13.32 -34.81
C VAL A 343 -16.11 12.04 -35.03
N GLY A 344 -16.59 10.90 -34.51
CA GLY A 344 -15.98 9.60 -34.74
C GLY A 344 -15.99 9.20 -36.22
N VAL A 345 -17.04 9.55 -36.96
CA VAL A 345 -17.09 9.36 -38.41
C VAL A 345 -16.11 10.29 -39.12
N ILE A 346 -16.02 11.57 -38.71
CA ILE A 346 -15.06 12.52 -39.29
C ILE A 346 -13.62 12.03 -39.08
N ASP A 347 -13.25 11.69 -37.85
CA ASP A 347 -11.91 11.22 -37.46
C ASP A 347 -11.52 9.96 -38.25
N HIS A 348 -12.47 9.02 -38.40
CA HIS A 348 -12.22 7.78 -39.14
C HIS A 348 -12.08 8.00 -40.65
N GLN A 349 -12.89 8.86 -41.25
CA GLN A 349 -12.95 9.03 -42.71
C GLN A 349 -11.97 10.05 -43.27
N ALA A 350 -11.60 11.05 -42.47
CA ALA A 350 -10.65 12.11 -42.83
C ALA A 350 -9.24 11.87 -42.25
N GLY A 351 -9.09 10.96 -41.28
CA GLY A 351 -7.82 10.69 -40.59
C GLY A 351 -7.35 11.81 -39.64
N THR A 352 -8.14 12.86 -39.47
CA THR A 352 -7.89 13.98 -38.56
C THR A 352 -9.20 14.53 -38.04
N ARG A 353 -9.12 15.20 -36.88
CA ARG A 353 -10.22 15.91 -36.23
C ARG A 353 -9.85 17.34 -35.81
N ASP A 354 -8.69 17.82 -36.28
CA ASP A 354 -8.24 19.18 -36.09
C ASP A 354 -8.96 20.11 -37.08
N ILE A 355 -9.67 21.10 -36.56
CA ILE A 355 -10.45 22.04 -37.38
C ILE A 355 -9.59 22.89 -38.32
N ARG A 356 -8.26 22.96 -38.13
CA ARG A 356 -7.33 23.65 -39.03
C ARG A 356 -6.95 22.79 -40.25
N ARG A 357 -7.14 21.47 -40.15
CA ARG A 357 -6.76 20.48 -41.17
C ARG A 357 -7.95 19.80 -41.86
N LEU A 358 -9.18 20.15 -41.46
CA LEU A 358 -10.41 19.75 -42.15
C LEU A 358 -10.84 20.90 -43.06
N SER A 359 -11.41 20.68 -44.24
CA SER A 359 -12.03 21.79 -45.01
C SER A 359 -13.03 21.25 -46.03
N GLY A 360 -14.23 21.82 -46.07
CA GLY A 360 -15.24 21.48 -47.08
C GLY A 360 -15.94 20.12 -46.90
N VAL A 361 -15.79 19.46 -45.74
CA VAL A 361 -16.42 18.14 -45.44
C VAL A 361 -17.94 18.17 -45.61
N GLY A 362 -18.60 19.31 -45.37
CA GLY A 362 -20.06 19.43 -45.50
C GLY A 362 -20.58 19.12 -46.90
N ARG A 363 -19.81 19.47 -47.95
CA ARG A 363 -20.17 19.18 -49.34
C ARG A 363 -19.91 17.71 -49.69
N MET A 364 -18.88 17.10 -49.10
CA MET A 364 -18.51 15.70 -49.37
C MET A 364 -19.39 14.69 -48.61
N ALA A 365 -19.87 15.07 -47.43
CA ALA A 365 -20.67 14.20 -46.56
C ALA A 365 -21.96 14.91 -46.10
N PRO A 366 -22.90 15.23 -47.01
CA PRO A 366 -24.09 16.01 -46.69
C PRO A 366 -24.98 15.34 -45.63
N LYS A 367 -25.07 14.01 -45.61
CA LYS A 367 -25.83 13.26 -44.60
C LYS A 367 -25.24 13.46 -43.19
N LEU A 368 -23.91 13.36 -43.07
CA LEU A 368 -23.20 13.59 -41.82
C LEU A 368 -23.32 15.05 -41.38
N PHE A 369 -23.29 15.98 -42.33
CA PHE A 369 -23.51 17.40 -42.07
C PHE A 369 -24.90 17.65 -41.48
N VAL A 370 -25.98 17.16 -42.10
CA VAL A 370 -27.36 17.34 -41.60
C VAL A 370 -27.51 16.77 -40.19
N VAL A 371 -27.04 15.55 -39.94
CA VAL A 371 -27.09 14.92 -38.60
C VAL A 371 -26.32 15.73 -37.56
N SER A 372 -25.16 16.27 -37.94
CA SER A 372 -24.35 17.10 -37.04
C SER A 372 -24.96 18.47 -36.81
N VAL A 373 -25.64 19.05 -37.81
CA VAL A 373 -26.41 20.29 -37.69
C VAL A 373 -27.55 20.10 -36.72
N ILE A 374 -28.33 19.01 -36.83
CA ILE A 374 -29.42 18.71 -35.88
C ILE A 374 -28.87 18.61 -34.44
N GLY A 375 -27.79 17.84 -34.23
CA GLY A 375 -27.16 17.73 -32.92
C GLY A 375 -26.64 19.06 -32.37
N ALA A 376 -25.96 19.85 -33.20
CA ALA A 376 -25.39 21.14 -32.78
C ALA A 376 -26.45 22.21 -32.57
N ALA A 377 -27.50 22.23 -33.39
CA ALA A 377 -28.66 23.11 -33.25
C ALA A 377 -29.45 22.78 -31.97
N SER A 378 -29.61 21.50 -31.65
CA SER A 378 -30.22 21.10 -30.38
C SER A 378 -29.33 21.51 -29.19
N MET A 379 -28.01 21.34 -29.28
CA MET A 379 -27.09 21.80 -28.24
C MET A 379 -27.13 23.32 -28.06
N ALA A 380 -27.26 24.07 -29.16
CA ALA A 380 -27.40 25.52 -29.15
C ALA A 380 -28.76 25.96 -28.56
N GLY A 381 -29.81 25.16 -28.72
CA GLY A 381 -31.18 25.50 -28.30
C GLY A 381 -31.95 26.20 -29.41
N ILE A 382 -31.96 25.62 -30.62
CA ILE A 382 -32.67 26.17 -31.79
C ILE A 382 -34.01 25.42 -31.99
N PRO A 383 -35.15 26.12 -32.18
CA PRO A 383 -36.43 25.49 -32.50
C PRO A 383 -36.39 24.71 -33.83
N PRO A 384 -37.10 23.56 -33.99
CA PRO A 384 -37.99 22.90 -33.03
C PRO A 384 -37.35 21.68 -32.33
N LEU A 385 -36.11 21.80 -31.84
CA LEU A 385 -35.35 20.67 -31.30
C LEU A 385 -35.52 20.53 -29.79
N LEU A 386 -35.36 19.31 -29.25
CA LEU A 386 -35.54 19.05 -27.81
C LEU A 386 -34.66 19.94 -26.92
N GLY A 387 -33.45 20.29 -27.35
CA GLY A 387 -32.60 21.18 -26.56
C GLY A 387 -33.06 22.64 -26.52
N PHE A 388 -33.96 23.07 -27.42
CA PHE A 388 -34.67 24.35 -27.28
C PHE A 388 -35.72 24.24 -26.18
N VAL A 389 -36.62 23.25 -26.28
CA VAL A 389 -37.67 22.96 -25.29
C VAL A 389 -37.10 22.88 -23.87
N ALA A 390 -36.02 22.10 -23.68
CA ALA A 390 -35.39 21.94 -22.37
C ALA A 390 -34.75 23.23 -21.85
N LYS A 391 -34.12 24.04 -22.71
CA LYS A 391 -33.50 25.31 -22.29
C LYS A 391 -34.54 26.39 -21.99
N GLU A 392 -35.61 26.45 -22.76
CA GLU A 392 -36.70 27.38 -22.53
C GLU A 392 -37.39 27.09 -21.19
N ALA A 393 -37.62 25.80 -20.87
CA ALA A 393 -38.09 25.39 -19.55
C ALA A 393 -37.14 25.83 -18.42
N VAL A 394 -35.83 25.67 -18.59
CA VAL A 394 -34.85 26.13 -17.59
C VAL A 394 -34.86 27.66 -17.44
N LEU A 395 -34.92 28.40 -18.55
CA LEU A 395 -34.96 29.87 -18.50
C LEU A 395 -36.24 30.36 -17.85
N THR A 396 -37.36 29.66 -18.04
CA THR A 396 -38.64 29.96 -17.38
C THR A 396 -38.52 29.75 -15.87
N ALA A 397 -38.03 28.57 -15.45
CA ALA A 397 -37.82 28.27 -14.02
C ALA A 397 -36.88 29.28 -13.32
N PHE A 398 -35.78 29.69 -13.97
CA PHE A 398 -34.89 30.71 -13.40
C PHE A 398 -35.43 32.13 -13.45
N PHE A 399 -36.35 32.41 -14.37
CA PHE A 399 -37.00 33.72 -14.46
C PHE A 399 -38.02 33.91 -13.33
N GLU A 400 -38.72 32.85 -12.92
CA GLU A 400 -39.64 32.89 -11.77
C GLU A 400 -38.89 33.18 -10.45
N GLU A 401 -37.64 32.71 -10.34
CA GLU A 401 -36.77 32.96 -9.18
C GLU A 401 -36.03 34.31 -9.23
N VAL A 402 -36.27 35.17 -10.23
CA VAL A 402 -35.48 36.40 -10.46
C VAL A 402 -35.65 37.46 -9.36
N SER A 403 -36.74 37.37 -8.57
CA SER A 403 -36.97 38.23 -7.42
C SER A 403 -35.89 38.06 -6.34
N GLU A 404 -35.30 36.87 -6.26
CA GLU A 404 -34.20 36.57 -5.36
C GLU A 404 -32.84 36.85 -6.03
N PRO A 405 -31.85 37.43 -5.30
CA PRO A 405 -30.52 37.69 -5.87
C PRO A 405 -29.85 36.43 -6.43
N VAL A 406 -30.09 35.29 -5.81
CA VAL A 406 -29.55 33.99 -6.24
C VAL A 406 -30.14 33.56 -7.57
N GLY A 407 -31.46 33.71 -7.76
CA GLY A 407 -32.14 33.39 -9.02
C GLY A 407 -31.70 34.31 -10.16
N LEU A 408 -31.53 35.62 -9.89
CA LEU A 408 -30.97 36.56 -10.88
C LEU A 408 -29.55 36.17 -11.32
N ILE A 409 -28.68 35.81 -10.37
CA ILE A 409 -27.31 35.34 -10.69
C ILE A 409 -27.38 34.05 -11.53
N ALA A 410 -28.23 33.10 -11.15
CA ALA A 410 -28.42 31.86 -11.90
C ALA A 410 -28.87 32.13 -13.34
N LEU A 411 -29.87 33.01 -13.54
CA LEU A 411 -30.36 33.40 -14.85
C LEU A 411 -29.27 34.07 -15.70
N VAL A 412 -28.56 35.07 -15.15
CA VAL A 412 -27.50 35.80 -15.88
C VAL A 412 -26.37 34.83 -16.30
N CYS A 413 -25.91 33.97 -15.39
CA CYS A 413 -24.89 32.98 -15.71
C CYS A 413 -25.39 31.93 -16.72
N ALA A 414 -26.65 31.51 -16.63
CA ALA A 414 -27.27 30.60 -17.59
C ALA A 414 -27.35 31.23 -19.00
N VAL A 415 -27.69 32.52 -19.10
CA VAL A 415 -27.68 33.29 -20.35
C VAL A 415 -26.27 33.35 -20.91
N LEU A 416 -25.28 33.78 -20.12
CA LEU A 416 -23.88 33.89 -20.55
C LEU A 416 -23.31 32.54 -21.01
N GLY A 417 -23.52 31.48 -20.24
CA GLY A 417 -23.08 30.13 -20.61
C GLY A 417 -23.80 29.58 -21.85
N SER A 418 -25.08 29.95 -22.04
CA SER A 418 -25.84 29.55 -23.23
C SER A 418 -25.39 30.32 -24.49
N VAL A 419 -25.02 31.60 -24.37
CA VAL A 419 -24.39 32.38 -25.45
C VAL A 419 -23.08 31.72 -25.89
N LEU A 420 -22.23 31.33 -24.92
CA LEU A 420 -21.01 30.57 -25.21
C LEU A 420 -21.32 29.23 -25.88
N THR A 421 -22.40 28.57 -25.47
CA THR A 421 -22.87 27.32 -26.06
C THR A 421 -23.26 27.46 -27.52
N VAL A 422 -24.03 28.48 -27.87
CA VAL A 422 -24.35 28.78 -29.27
C VAL A 422 -23.07 29.06 -30.06
N ALA A 423 -22.17 29.87 -29.51
CA ALA A 423 -20.92 30.25 -30.18
C ALA A 423 -20.00 29.05 -30.45
N TYR A 424 -19.82 28.13 -29.48
CA TYR A 424 -18.99 26.94 -29.70
C TYR A 424 -19.71 25.87 -30.54
N SER A 425 -21.05 25.82 -30.54
CA SER A 425 -21.83 24.96 -31.44
C SER A 425 -21.67 25.41 -32.91
N ALA A 426 -21.76 26.72 -33.16
CA ALA A 426 -21.46 27.30 -34.46
C ALA A 426 -20.00 27.08 -34.85
N ARG A 427 -19.05 27.23 -33.91
CA ARG A 427 -17.63 26.91 -34.12
C ARG A 427 -17.40 25.45 -34.49
N PHE A 428 -18.11 24.52 -33.87
CA PHE A 428 -18.04 23.10 -34.18
C PHE A 428 -18.48 22.83 -35.63
N LEU A 429 -19.63 23.36 -36.04
CA LEU A 429 -20.15 23.19 -37.39
C LEU A 429 -19.25 23.85 -38.45
N TRP A 430 -18.84 25.10 -38.20
CA TRP A 430 -17.92 25.81 -39.09
C TRP A 430 -16.56 25.10 -39.19
N GLY A 431 -15.99 24.71 -38.05
CA GLY A 431 -14.68 24.08 -37.98
C GLY A 431 -14.63 22.70 -38.62
N GLY A 432 -15.69 21.90 -38.47
CA GLY A 432 -15.78 20.56 -39.04
C GLY A 432 -16.20 20.51 -40.51
N PHE A 433 -17.10 21.39 -40.95
CA PHE A 433 -17.81 21.23 -42.23
C PHE A 433 -17.62 22.37 -43.24
N ALA A 434 -17.33 23.60 -42.79
CA ALA A 434 -17.18 24.72 -43.71
C ALA A 434 -15.85 24.65 -44.49
N ARG A 435 -15.84 25.25 -45.69
CA ARG A 435 -14.59 25.58 -46.38
C ARG A 435 -14.01 26.84 -45.74
N LYS A 436 -12.74 26.81 -45.38
CA LYS A 436 -12.07 27.86 -44.59
C LYS A 436 -11.11 28.68 -45.45
N SER A 437 -10.82 29.91 -45.04
CA SER A 437 -9.76 30.72 -45.66
C SER A 437 -8.41 30.02 -45.52
N ALA A 438 -7.53 30.22 -46.51
CA ALA A 438 -6.17 29.69 -46.46
C ALA A 438 -5.38 30.23 -45.24
N GLU A 439 -5.68 31.44 -44.77
CA GLU A 439 -5.02 32.05 -43.60
C GLU A 439 -5.28 31.32 -42.27
N PHE A 440 -6.43 30.66 -42.13
CA PHE A 440 -6.77 29.91 -40.91
C PHE A 440 -6.37 28.43 -41.00
N SER A 441 -6.36 27.87 -42.21
CA SER A 441 -6.15 26.44 -42.43
C SER A 441 -4.67 26.11 -42.56
N ASP A 442 -4.26 24.95 -42.04
CA ASP A 442 -2.93 24.38 -42.29
C ASP A 442 -2.86 23.62 -43.64
N LEU A 443 -3.87 23.78 -44.51
CA LEU A 443 -3.98 23.15 -45.82
C LEU A 443 -3.57 24.15 -46.92
N ASP A 444 -3.14 23.62 -48.07
CA ASP A 444 -2.74 24.44 -49.21
C ASP A 444 -3.87 25.39 -49.67
N ALA A 445 -3.47 26.53 -50.21
CA ALA A 445 -4.37 27.53 -50.76
C ALA A 445 -4.83 27.15 -52.17
N ALA A 446 -6.14 27.13 -52.39
CA ALA A 446 -6.73 27.06 -53.71
C ALA A 446 -6.73 28.46 -54.39
N PRO A 447 -6.90 28.53 -55.73
CA PRO A 447 -6.83 29.79 -56.48
C PRO A 447 -7.84 30.87 -56.03
N ASP A 448 -8.92 30.48 -55.35
CA ASP A 448 -9.96 31.37 -54.83
C ASP A 448 -9.66 31.91 -53.41
N GLY A 449 -8.43 31.75 -52.91
CA GLY A 449 -7.99 32.21 -51.57
C GLY A 449 -8.55 31.39 -50.41
N GLN A 450 -9.30 30.32 -50.70
CA GLN A 450 -9.80 29.35 -49.73
C GLN A 450 -8.84 28.16 -49.63
N SER A 451 -8.91 27.42 -48.54
CA SER A 451 -8.21 26.13 -48.41
C SER A 451 -8.71 25.10 -49.43
N VAL A 452 -7.81 24.21 -49.85
CA VAL A 452 -8.16 22.99 -50.58
C VAL A 452 -9.09 22.12 -49.73
N ILE A 453 -10.01 21.42 -50.39
CA ILE A 453 -10.95 20.51 -49.74
C ILE A 453 -10.18 19.30 -49.20
N SER A 454 -10.39 18.95 -47.92
CA SER A 454 -9.72 17.80 -47.31
C SER A 454 -10.18 16.49 -47.92
N GLU A 455 -9.28 15.52 -48.06
CA GLU A 455 -9.66 14.15 -48.43
C GLU A 455 -10.65 13.55 -47.42
N PHE A 456 -11.75 12.99 -47.92
CA PHE A 456 -12.80 12.40 -47.09
C PHE A 456 -13.40 11.19 -47.78
N THR A 457 -13.33 10.03 -47.12
CA THR A 457 -13.92 8.79 -47.63
C THR A 457 -15.43 8.71 -47.29
N PRO A 458 -16.32 8.41 -48.26
CA PRO A 458 -17.75 8.31 -47.99
C PRO A 458 -18.08 7.29 -46.89
N ALA A 459 -18.85 7.70 -45.88
CA ALA A 459 -19.27 6.83 -44.79
C ALA A 459 -20.43 5.91 -45.20
N SER A 460 -20.34 4.64 -44.83
CA SER A 460 -21.44 3.69 -45.05
C SER A 460 -22.68 4.06 -44.23
N TRP A 461 -23.87 3.68 -44.72
CA TRP A 461 -25.14 3.88 -44.00
C TRP A 461 -25.11 3.27 -42.60
N ALA A 462 -24.62 2.03 -42.47
CA ALA A 462 -24.50 1.34 -41.19
C ALA A 462 -23.65 2.10 -40.15
N PHE A 463 -22.67 2.90 -40.60
CA PHE A 463 -21.84 3.71 -39.71
C PHE A 463 -22.56 4.98 -39.23
N LEU A 464 -23.47 5.51 -40.04
CA LEU A 464 -24.28 6.69 -39.72
C LEU A 464 -25.59 6.37 -38.98
N MET A 465 -26.03 5.11 -38.94
CA MET A 465 -27.31 4.72 -38.33
C MET A 465 -27.48 5.20 -36.89
N ALA A 466 -26.48 4.99 -36.03
CA ALA A 466 -26.56 5.38 -34.63
C ALA A 466 -26.76 6.89 -34.41
N PRO A 467 -25.92 7.79 -34.98
CA PRO A 467 -26.15 9.23 -34.85
C PRO A 467 -27.42 9.70 -35.58
N ILE A 468 -27.87 9.05 -36.67
CA ILE A 468 -29.15 9.36 -37.31
C ILE A 468 -30.32 9.08 -36.35
N VAL A 469 -30.36 7.90 -35.73
CA VAL A 469 -31.44 7.52 -34.80
C VAL A 469 -31.53 8.51 -33.64
N LEU A 470 -30.40 8.93 -33.08
CA LEU A 470 -30.35 9.92 -32.00
C LEU A 470 -30.77 11.32 -32.45
N ALA A 471 -30.37 11.74 -33.64
CA ALA A 471 -30.80 13.01 -34.22
C ALA A 471 -32.31 13.04 -34.50
N VAL A 472 -32.87 11.95 -35.03
CA VAL A 472 -34.32 11.81 -35.24
C VAL A 472 -35.06 11.84 -33.91
N ALA A 473 -34.58 11.12 -32.88
CA ALA A 473 -35.18 11.16 -31.54
C ALA A 473 -35.18 12.59 -30.95
N THR A 474 -34.11 13.36 -31.21
CA THR A 474 -34.00 14.78 -30.79
C THR A 474 -35.05 15.67 -31.48
N VAL A 475 -35.36 15.42 -32.75
CA VAL A 475 -36.40 16.14 -33.50
C VAL A 475 -37.79 15.72 -33.02
N VAL A 476 -38.05 14.41 -32.92
CA VAL A 476 -39.36 13.87 -32.53
C VAL A 476 -39.76 14.35 -31.13
N LEU A 477 -38.85 14.27 -30.15
CA LEU A 477 -39.11 14.72 -28.79
C LEU A 477 -39.11 16.26 -28.66
N GLY A 478 -38.53 16.99 -29.62
CA GLY A 478 -38.62 18.45 -29.67
C GLY A 478 -39.96 18.95 -30.21
N VAL A 479 -40.51 18.24 -31.21
CA VAL A 479 -41.83 18.55 -31.79
C VAL A 479 -42.97 18.03 -30.92
N LEU A 480 -42.79 16.84 -30.31
CA LEU A 480 -43.76 16.20 -29.43
C LEU A 480 -43.13 15.93 -28.04
N PRO A 481 -43.02 16.96 -27.18
CA PRO A 481 -42.41 16.83 -25.86
C PRO A 481 -43.31 16.18 -24.80
N ALA A 482 -44.63 16.14 -25.01
CA ALA A 482 -45.60 15.61 -24.03
C ALA A 482 -45.28 14.21 -23.45
N PRO A 483 -44.80 13.21 -24.22
CA PRO A 483 -44.41 11.91 -23.66
C PRO A 483 -43.22 12.01 -22.70
N LEU A 484 -42.31 12.95 -22.93
CA LEU A 484 -41.16 13.19 -22.07
C LEU A 484 -41.61 13.89 -20.78
N GLU A 485 -42.47 14.91 -20.87
CA GLU A 485 -43.05 15.59 -19.71
C GLU A 485 -43.81 14.62 -18.80
N ALA A 486 -44.73 13.83 -19.38
CA ALA A 486 -45.46 12.80 -18.65
C ALA A 486 -44.52 11.77 -17.99
N GLY A 487 -43.37 11.49 -18.62
CA GLY A 487 -42.34 10.62 -18.07
C GLY A 487 -41.59 11.20 -16.88
N ILE A 488 -41.50 12.53 -16.78
CA ILE A 488 -40.79 13.26 -15.72
C ILE A 488 -41.74 13.65 -14.57
N ALA A 489 -43.02 13.87 -14.85
CA ALA A 489 -44.02 14.34 -13.88
C ALA A 489 -44.04 13.58 -12.53
N PRO A 490 -43.91 12.23 -12.45
CA PRO A 490 -43.86 11.56 -11.15
C PRO A 490 -42.62 11.91 -10.31
N TYR A 491 -41.50 12.24 -10.95
CA TYR A 491 -40.31 12.72 -10.24
C TYR A 491 -40.50 14.17 -9.75
N GLN A 492 -41.14 15.03 -10.57
CA GLN A 492 -41.50 16.40 -10.19
C GLN A 492 -42.43 16.43 -8.96
N ARG A 493 -43.38 15.50 -8.86
CA ARG A 493 -44.29 15.35 -7.71
C ARG A 493 -43.61 15.01 -6.37
N LEU A 494 -42.31 14.65 -6.38
CA LEU A 494 -41.55 14.41 -5.14
C LEU A 494 -41.11 15.69 -4.44
N PHE A 495 -41.20 16.84 -5.11
CA PHE A 495 -40.78 18.13 -4.58
C PHE A 495 -41.96 18.88 -3.94
N PRO A 496 -41.70 19.74 -2.93
CA PRO A 496 -42.73 20.60 -2.36
C PRO A 496 -43.39 21.49 -3.42
N HIS A 497 -44.68 21.82 -3.20
CA HIS A 497 -45.47 22.70 -4.08
C HIS A 497 -45.54 22.26 -5.55
N ALA A 498 -45.40 20.96 -5.84
CA ALA A 498 -45.45 20.45 -7.21
C ALA A 498 -46.78 20.72 -7.93
N ASP A 499 -47.89 20.84 -7.19
CA ASP A 499 -49.21 21.17 -7.74
C ASP A 499 -49.31 22.64 -8.22
N GLU A 500 -48.38 23.50 -7.80
CA GLU A 500 -48.29 24.91 -8.17
C GLU A 500 -47.26 25.16 -9.28
N SER A 501 -46.60 24.11 -9.77
CA SER A 501 -45.58 24.21 -10.82
C SER A 501 -46.17 24.73 -12.15
N HIS A 502 -45.49 25.70 -12.76
CA HIS A 502 -45.94 26.37 -13.98
C HIS A 502 -45.11 26.01 -15.21
N VAL A 503 -44.02 25.26 -15.03
CA VAL A 503 -43.11 24.91 -16.12
C VAL A 503 -43.52 23.63 -16.84
N HIS A 504 -43.90 23.79 -18.12
CA HIS A 504 -44.20 22.70 -19.05
C HIS A 504 -43.14 22.56 -20.15
N LEU A 505 -42.94 21.35 -20.65
CA LEU A 505 -42.07 21.10 -21.80
C LEU A 505 -42.91 21.28 -23.08
N GLU A 506 -42.93 22.49 -23.60
CA GLU A 506 -43.63 22.81 -24.85
C GLU A 506 -42.67 23.34 -25.91
N LEU A 507 -43.05 23.22 -27.18
CA LEU A 507 -42.31 23.84 -28.29
C LEU A 507 -42.63 25.35 -28.42
N TRP A 508 -43.80 25.76 -27.95
CA TRP A 508 -44.30 27.12 -28.14
C TRP A 508 -45.16 27.55 -26.97
N HIS A 509 -44.59 28.36 -26.08
CA HIS A 509 -45.26 28.92 -24.90
C HIS A 509 -45.89 30.31 -25.15
N GLY A 510 -45.90 30.80 -26.41
CA GLY A 510 -46.31 32.16 -26.75
C GLY A 510 -45.17 33.20 -26.60
N LEU A 511 -45.51 34.49 -26.64
CA LEU A 511 -44.52 35.57 -26.49
C LEU A 511 -44.17 35.76 -25.01
N THR A 512 -43.27 34.91 -24.50
CA THR A 512 -42.79 34.95 -23.10
C THR A 512 -41.45 35.69 -22.97
N PRO A 513 -41.10 36.19 -21.77
CA PRO A 513 -39.76 36.71 -21.51
C PRO A 513 -38.66 35.67 -21.77
N ALA A 514 -38.91 34.39 -21.47
CA ALA A 514 -37.98 33.29 -21.74
C ALA A 514 -37.68 33.11 -23.23
N LEU A 515 -38.68 33.25 -24.10
CA LEU A 515 -38.51 33.23 -25.56
C LEU A 515 -37.66 34.42 -26.03
N GLY A 516 -37.91 35.62 -25.49
CA GLY A 516 -37.11 36.82 -25.78
C GLY A 516 -35.63 36.67 -25.37
N ILE A 517 -35.39 36.11 -24.18
CA ILE A 517 -34.03 35.78 -23.70
C ILE A 517 -33.38 34.73 -24.62
N SER A 518 -34.12 33.69 -25.03
CA SER A 518 -33.62 32.65 -25.95
C SER A 518 -33.21 33.23 -27.31
N ALA A 519 -34.03 34.11 -27.88
CA ALA A 519 -33.69 34.83 -29.12
C ALA A 519 -32.43 35.70 -28.95
N GLY A 520 -32.31 36.40 -27.81
CA GLY A 520 -31.12 37.17 -27.44
C GLY A 520 -29.87 36.29 -27.30
N ILE A 521 -29.97 35.12 -26.67
CA ILE A 521 -28.89 34.14 -26.54
C ILE A 521 -28.39 33.67 -27.92
N ILE A 522 -29.31 33.33 -28.82
CA ILE A 522 -28.98 32.87 -30.17
C ILE A 522 -28.29 33.99 -30.96
N ALA A 523 -28.86 35.19 -30.95
CA ALA A 523 -28.30 36.34 -31.65
C ALA A 523 -26.90 36.70 -31.13
N ALA A 524 -26.74 36.81 -29.80
CA ALA A 524 -25.46 37.14 -29.17
C ALA A 524 -24.41 36.03 -29.40
N GLY A 525 -24.79 34.75 -29.35
CA GLY A 525 -23.89 33.64 -29.59
C GLY A 525 -23.42 33.54 -31.04
N LEU A 526 -24.32 33.77 -32.00
CA LEU A 526 -23.96 33.84 -33.42
C LEU A 526 -23.09 35.08 -33.73
N ALA A 527 -23.39 36.22 -33.12
CA ALA A 527 -22.55 37.42 -33.21
C ALA A 527 -21.14 37.16 -32.64
N LEU A 528 -21.04 36.50 -31.49
CA LEU A 528 -19.77 36.12 -30.88
C LEU A 528 -18.97 35.18 -31.81
N HIS A 529 -19.63 34.25 -32.49
CA HIS A 529 -19.00 33.39 -33.50
C HIS A 529 -18.57 34.15 -34.76
N ALA A 530 -19.38 35.10 -35.25
CA ALA A 530 -19.02 35.95 -36.38
C ALA A 530 -17.77 36.80 -36.06
N LEU A 531 -17.68 37.30 -34.82
CA LEU A 531 -16.55 38.06 -34.29
C LEU A 531 -15.39 37.16 -33.77
N ARG A 532 -15.31 35.89 -34.18
CA ARG A 532 -14.29 34.92 -33.73
C ARG A 532 -12.85 35.39 -33.86
N GLY A 533 -12.50 36.20 -34.87
CA GLY A 533 -11.15 36.73 -35.08
C GLY A 533 -10.73 37.71 -33.97
N PRO A 534 -11.47 38.82 -33.76
CA PRO A 534 -11.30 39.69 -32.60
C PRO A 534 -11.35 38.95 -31.26
N VAL A 535 -12.31 38.03 -31.06
CA VAL A 535 -12.44 37.26 -29.81
C VAL A 535 -11.19 36.42 -29.55
N ALA A 536 -10.65 35.73 -30.57
CA ALA A 536 -9.42 34.97 -30.44
C ALA A 536 -8.21 35.86 -30.12
N ARG A 537 -8.12 37.06 -30.70
CA ARG A 537 -7.08 38.04 -30.37
C ARG A 537 -7.19 38.53 -28.93
N PHE A 538 -8.41 38.79 -28.44
CA PHE A 538 -8.67 39.15 -27.05
C PHE A 538 -8.29 38.03 -26.09
N GLN A 539 -8.70 36.79 -26.38
CA GLN A 539 -8.37 35.61 -25.58
C GLN A 539 -6.86 35.37 -25.46
N ARG A 540 -6.09 35.67 -26.50
CA ARG A 540 -4.61 35.57 -26.47
C ARG A 540 -3.93 36.66 -25.63
N ARG A 541 -4.60 37.79 -25.36
CA ARG A 541 -4.07 38.86 -24.49
C ARG A 541 -4.26 38.55 -23.01
N LEU A 542 -5.20 37.68 -22.67
CA LEU A 542 -5.44 37.28 -21.29
C LEU A 542 -4.35 36.30 -20.81
N PRO A 543 -3.87 36.42 -19.56
CA PRO A 543 -2.91 35.48 -18.99
C PRO A 543 -3.44 34.05 -19.06
N GLU A 544 -2.58 33.11 -19.45
CA GLU A 544 -2.92 31.69 -19.41
C GLU A 544 -2.90 31.20 -17.96
N LEU A 545 -4.08 30.91 -17.40
CA LEU A 545 -4.18 30.24 -16.11
C LEU A 545 -3.53 28.85 -16.20
N PRO A 546 -2.84 28.38 -15.15
CA PRO A 546 -2.27 27.04 -15.13
C PRO A 546 -3.38 26.01 -15.34
N THR A 547 -3.15 25.07 -16.27
CA THR A 547 -4.13 24.01 -16.57
C THR A 547 -4.33 23.10 -15.36
N GLY A 548 -5.52 22.54 -15.20
CA GLY A 548 -5.81 21.61 -14.10
C GLY A 548 -4.86 20.40 -14.07
N ASP A 549 -4.42 19.91 -15.25
CA ASP A 549 -3.39 18.85 -15.35
C ASP A 549 -2.05 19.28 -14.75
N TYR A 550 -1.62 20.52 -14.96
CA TYR A 550 -0.39 21.04 -14.37
C TYR A 550 -0.48 21.09 -12.84
N VAL A 551 -1.59 21.59 -12.30
CA VAL A 551 -1.83 21.66 -10.84
C VAL A 551 -1.84 20.25 -10.24
N TYR A 552 -2.56 19.32 -10.86
CA TYR A 552 -2.60 17.92 -10.44
C TYR A 552 -1.21 17.29 -10.39
N ARG A 553 -0.42 17.42 -11.46
CA ARG A 553 0.95 16.86 -11.49
C ARG A 553 1.84 17.48 -10.43
N ARG A 554 1.69 18.76 -10.14
CA ARG A 554 2.43 19.41 -9.05
C ARG A 554 2.06 18.82 -7.69
N ILE A 555 0.77 18.57 -7.44
CA ILE A 555 0.31 17.92 -6.20
C ILE A 555 0.90 16.51 -6.08
N ILE A 556 0.81 15.69 -7.14
CA ILE A 556 1.37 14.33 -7.13
C ILE A 556 2.88 14.34 -6.92
N ASN A 557 3.62 15.22 -7.60
CA ASN A 557 5.07 15.33 -7.42
C ASN A 557 5.44 15.74 -5.98
N VAL A 558 4.68 16.66 -5.37
CA VAL A 558 4.90 17.02 -3.95
C VAL A 558 4.63 15.83 -3.05
N LEU A 559 3.57 15.07 -3.30
CA LEU A 559 3.26 13.85 -2.54
C LEU A 559 4.38 12.82 -2.65
N ASP A 560 4.92 12.59 -3.84
CA ASP A 560 6.06 11.67 -4.06
C ASP A 560 7.32 12.16 -3.32
N ILE A 561 7.62 13.45 -3.38
CA ILE A 561 8.76 14.05 -2.64
C ILE A 561 8.58 13.87 -1.14
N VAL A 562 7.36 14.11 -0.62
CA VAL A 562 7.04 13.92 0.80
C VAL A 562 7.14 12.46 1.20
N ALA A 563 6.67 11.52 0.36
CA ALA A 563 6.75 10.09 0.61
C ALA A 563 8.22 9.62 0.66
N VAL A 564 9.06 10.06 -0.28
CA VAL A 564 10.50 9.78 -0.28
C VAL A 564 11.18 10.42 0.92
N TRP A 565 10.82 11.65 1.27
CA TRP A 565 11.34 12.34 2.45
C TRP A 565 10.98 11.58 3.74
N LEU A 566 9.72 11.19 3.91
CA LEU A 566 9.24 10.46 5.09
C LEU A 566 9.91 9.09 5.20
N THR A 567 9.99 8.36 4.10
CA THR A 567 10.66 7.05 4.04
C THR A 567 12.15 7.20 4.35
N GLY A 568 12.82 8.18 3.75
CA GLY A 568 14.22 8.48 4.04
C GLY A 568 14.46 8.96 5.48
N ARG A 569 13.45 9.53 6.15
CA ARG A 569 13.56 9.97 7.56
C ARG A 569 13.28 8.85 8.56
N THR A 570 12.37 7.94 8.27
CA THR A 570 11.92 6.86 9.17
C THR A 570 12.67 5.55 8.92
N GLN A 571 12.94 5.19 7.67
CA GLN A 571 13.55 3.92 7.26
C GLN A 571 15.03 4.06 6.87
N ARG A 572 15.85 4.65 7.75
CA ARG A 572 17.28 4.91 7.47
C ARG A 572 18.20 3.68 7.52
N GLY A 573 17.68 2.50 7.89
CA GLY A 573 18.48 1.28 8.08
C GLY A 573 19.43 1.30 9.28
N SER A 574 19.30 2.29 10.18
CA SER A 574 20.17 2.45 11.35
C SER A 574 19.56 1.77 12.57
N LEU A 575 20.16 0.66 13.04
CA LEU A 575 19.76 -0.04 14.27
C LEU A 575 19.63 0.92 15.46
N MET A 576 20.58 1.85 15.63
CA MET A 576 20.54 2.83 16.71
C MET A 576 19.32 3.75 16.66
N PHE A 577 18.80 4.05 15.47
CA PHE A 577 17.63 4.91 15.32
C PHE A 577 16.38 4.15 15.74
N TYR A 578 16.21 2.92 15.23
CA TYR A 578 15.09 2.06 15.61
C TYR A 578 15.10 1.76 17.12
N LEU A 579 16.26 1.47 17.71
CA LEU A 579 16.39 1.26 19.14
C LEU A 579 15.99 2.52 19.94
N SER A 580 16.41 3.71 19.49
CA SER A 580 15.96 4.97 20.11
C SER A 580 14.45 5.16 20.00
N VAL A 581 13.83 4.85 18.87
CA VAL A 581 12.37 4.91 18.71
C VAL A 581 11.68 3.95 19.70
N ILE A 582 12.14 2.69 19.76
CA ILE A 582 11.60 1.68 20.69
C ILE A 582 11.69 2.16 22.14
N LEU A 583 12.87 2.61 22.57
CA LEU A 583 13.08 3.07 23.95
C LEU A 583 12.25 4.32 24.27
N VAL A 584 12.15 5.27 23.33
CA VAL A 584 11.31 6.47 23.52
C VAL A 584 9.84 6.08 23.63
N THR A 585 9.33 5.20 22.78
CA THR A 585 7.95 4.70 22.86
C THR A 585 7.71 3.96 24.17
N ALA A 586 8.67 3.14 24.63
CA ALA A 586 8.58 2.41 25.90
C ALA A 586 8.52 3.32 27.14
N ILE A 587 9.00 4.57 27.04
CA ILE A 587 8.90 5.57 28.11
C ILE A 587 7.62 6.40 27.95
N VAL A 588 7.41 6.97 26.77
CA VAL A 588 6.35 7.97 26.53
C VAL A 588 4.96 7.35 26.70
N VAL A 589 4.73 6.15 26.16
CA VAL A 589 3.38 5.54 26.20
C VAL A 589 2.94 5.24 27.64
N PRO A 590 3.73 4.52 28.48
CA PRO A 590 3.32 4.29 29.86
C PRO A 590 3.33 5.55 30.71
N LEU A 591 4.24 6.51 30.47
CA LEU A 591 4.26 7.78 31.20
C LEU A 591 2.97 8.58 30.94
N VAL A 592 2.53 8.68 29.68
CA VAL A 592 1.25 9.32 29.33
C VAL A 592 0.08 8.60 30.01
N ALA A 593 0.09 7.27 30.04
CA ALA A 593 -0.93 6.50 30.75
C ALA A 593 -0.91 6.79 32.26
N LEU A 594 0.26 6.83 32.92
CA LEU A 594 0.39 7.14 34.34
C LEU A 594 -0.13 8.54 34.70
N PHE A 595 -0.01 9.52 33.80
CA PHE A 595 -0.60 10.86 34.02
C PHE A 595 -2.11 10.92 33.74
N TRP A 596 -2.64 10.00 32.94
CA TRP A 596 -4.06 9.99 32.57
C TRP A 596 -4.95 9.26 33.60
N PHE A 597 -4.38 8.34 34.38
CA PHE A 597 -5.08 7.56 35.40
C PHE A 597 -4.57 7.93 36.81
N GLU A 598 -5.44 7.90 37.82
CA GLU A 598 -5.03 8.12 39.22
C GLU A 598 -4.09 7.00 39.70
N THR A 599 -2.85 7.36 40.04
CA THR A 599 -1.87 6.41 40.54
C THR A 599 -1.93 6.30 42.07
N PRO A 600 -1.93 5.09 42.65
CA PRO A 600 -1.88 4.92 44.09
C PRO A 600 -0.59 5.52 44.68
N PRO A 601 -0.63 6.01 45.94
CA PRO A 601 0.53 6.60 46.59
C PRO A 601 1.68 5.58 46.72
N LEU A 602 2.92 6.06 46.56
CA LEU A 602 4.12 5.26 46.75
C LEU A 602 4.26 4.87 48.23
N ALA A 603 3.74 3.71 48.62
CA ALA A 603 3.85 3.17 49.97
C ALA A 603 4.98 2.13 50.07
N GLY A 604 5.80 2.25 51.12
CA GLY A 604 6.70 1.18 51.57
C GLY A 604 8.00 0.97 50.78
N PHE A 605 8.62 2.03 50.24
CA PHE A 605 9.92 1.90 49.56
C PHE A 605 11.04 1.51 50.54
N ARG A 606 11.57 0.29 50.37
CA ARG A 606 12.77 -0.20 51.08
C ARG A 606 13.94 -0.22 50.10
N LEU A 607 15.02 0.46 50.45
CA LEU A 607 16.21 0.60 49.60
C LEU A 607 17.04 -0.70 49.50
N ALA A 608 17.14 -1.45 50.58
CA ALA A 608 17.81 -2.75 50.65
C ALA A 608 17.36 -3.53 51.89
N ASP A 609 17.36 -4.86 51.82
CA ASP A 609 17.06 -5.74 52.95
C ASP A 609 18.32 -6.11 53.75
N SER A 610 19.50 -6.05 53.14
CA SER A 610 20.79 -6.24 53.83
C SER A 610 21.89 -5.29 53.37
N PRO A 611 22.86 -4.91 54.24
CA PRO A 611 24.00 -4.09 53.84
C PRO A 611 24.84 -4.71 52.71
N ALA A 612 24.90 -6.05 52.65
CA ALA A 612 25.59 -6.77 51.58
C ALA A 612 24.99 -6.45 50.20
N GLN A 613 23.67 -6.33 50.08
CA GLN A 613 23.01 -5.95 48.81
C GLN A 613 23.39 -4.55 48.35
N VAL A 614 23.55 -3.61 49.29
CA VAL A 614 24.00 -2.24 48.97
C VAL A 614 25.42 -2.27 48.41
N VAL A 615 26.32 -3.03 49.04
CA VAL A 615 27.71 -3.18 48.57
C VAL A 615 27.74 -3.83 47.18
N THR A 616 26.98 -4.91 46.97
CA THR A 616 26.87 -5.56 45.66
C THR A 616 26.31 -4.62 44.61
N GLY A 617 25.25 -3.86 44.92
CA GLY A 617 24.66 -2.87 44.03
C GLY A 617 25.64 -1.75 43.65
N ILE A 618 26.39 -1.21 44.61
CA ILE A 618 27.45 -0.22 44.35
C ILE A 618 28.51 -0.81 43.43
N ALA A 619 28.96 -2.04 43.68
CA ALA A 619 29.94 -2.70 42.82
C ALA A 619 29.43 -2.87 41.39
N MET A 620 28.16 -3.24 41.21
CA MET A 620 27.52 -3.35 39.88
C MET A 620 27.43 -1.99 39.17
N VAL A 621 27.04 -0.92 39.88
CA VAL A 621 26.97 0.44 39.33
C VAL A 621 28.36 0.92 38.90
N VAL A 622 29.36 0.73 39.75
CA VAL A 622 30.75 1.09 39.44
C VAL A 622 31.25 0.31 38.21
N ALA A 623 31.00 -1.01 38.14
CA ALA A 623 31.35 -1.82 36.99
C ALA A 623 30.68 -1.32 35.71
N ALA A 624 29.37 -1.01 35.75
CA ALA A 624 28.63 -0.49 34.61
C ALA A 624 29.16 0.88 34.13
N LEU A 625 29.56 1.77 35.04
CA LEU A 625 30.19 3.04 34.69
C LEU A 625 31.60 2.86 34.09
N LEU A 626 32.39 1.92 34.62
CA LEU A 626 33.72 1.59 34.09
C LEU A 626 33.66 0.96 32.68
N VAL A 627 32.58 0.26 32.32
CA VAL A 627 32.38 -0.23 30.94
C VAL A 627 32.39 0.92 29.93
N LEU A 628 31.88 2.10 30.30
CA LEU A 628 31.83 3.28 29.41
C LEU A 628 33.21 3.83 29.06
N THR A 629 34.21 3.59 29.91
CA THR A 629 35.60 4.03 29.71
C THR A 629 36.51 2.91 29.19
N ALA A 630 35.99 1.68 29.05
CA ALA A 630 36.75 0.53 28.58
C ALA A 630 37.21 0.71 27.12
N GLY A 631 38.52 0.81 26.90
CA GLY A 631 39.11 0.96 25.55
C GLY A 631 39.23 -0.35 24.75
N LYS A 632 39.12 -1.51 25.42
CA LYS A 632 39.30 -2.84 24.83
C LYS A 632 38.04 -3.68 25.05
N ARG A 633 37.64 -4.46 24.02
CA ARG A 633 36.43 -5.31 24.07
C ARG A 633 36.47 -6.33 25.20
N PHE A 634 37.64 -6.95 25.41
CA PHE A 634 37.85 -7.94 26.47
C PHE A 634 37.61 -7.34 27.87
N LEU A 635 38.13 -6.13 28.13
CA LEU A 635 37.90 -5.42 29.38
C LEU A 635 36.41 -5.08 29.57
N ALA A 636 35.73 -4.65 28.50
CA ALA A 636 34.31 -4.35 28.56
C ALA A 636 33.47 -5.58 28.92
N VAL A 637 33.75 -6.74 28.31
CA VAL A 637 33.06 -8.01 28.65
C VAL A 637 33.32 -8.41 30.10
N LEU A 638 34.57 -8.33 30.57
CA LEU A 638 34.91 -8.67 31.95
C LEU A 638 34.19 -7.78 32.97
N LEU A 639 34.08 -6.48 32.70
CA LEU A 639 33.34 -5.54 33.54
C LEU A 639 31.82 -5.78 33.49
N VAL A 640 31.25 -6.18 32.35
CA VAL A 640 29.84 -6.61 32.27
C VAL A 640 29.61 -7.88 33.09
N SER A 641 30.56 -8.82 33.10
CA SER A 641 30.41 -10.03 33.91
C SER A 641 30.38 -9.77 35.42
N VAL A 642 31.01 -8.69 35.89
CA VAL A 642 30.86 -8.26 37.29
C VAL A 642 29.39 -8.00 37.64
N THR A 643 28.59 -7.47 36.71
CA THR A 643 27.15 -7.29 36.96
C THR A 643 26.39 -8.60 36.97
N GLY A 644 26.79 -9.59 36.16
CA GLY A 644 26.22 -10.94 36.17
C GLY A 644 26.49 -11.69 37.49
N TYR A 645 27.73 -11.69 37.98
CA TYR A 645 28.06 -12.28 39.28
C TYR A 645 27.46 -11.48 40.46
N GLY A 646 27.37 -10.15 40.33
CA GLY A 646 26.64 -9.32 41.29
C GLY A 646 25.16 -9.69 41.39
N LEU A 647 24.52 -10.01 40.25
CA LEU A 647 23.14 -10.50 40.23
C LEU A 647 23.03 -11.87 40.92
N ALA A 648 23.96 -12.80 40.67
CA ALA A 648 23.99 -14.10 41.33
C ALA A 648 24.11 -13.97 42.86
N LEU A 649 24.98 -13.09 43.34
CA LEU A 649 25.10 -12.79 44.77
C LEU A 649 23.82 -12.16 45.33
N THR A 650 23.17 -11.27 44.56
CA THR A 650 21.89 -10.68 44.97
C THR A 650 20.80 -11.74 45.10
N PHE A 651 20.71 -12.72 44.19
CA PHE A 651 19.78 -13.85 44.33
C PHE A 651 20.08 -14.71 45.56
N ALA A 652 21.35 -15.02 45.83
CA ALA A 652 21.74 -15.76 47.02
C ALA A 652 21.33 -15.03 48.31
N LEU A 653 21.54 -13.71 48.37
CA LEU A 653 21.15 -12.87 49.52
C LEU A 653 19.62 -12.74 49.69
N HIS A 654 18.84 -12.98 48.65
CA HIS A 654 17.37 -13.04 48.71
C HIS A 654 16.82 -14.44 49.01
N GLY A 655 17.69 -15.44 49.26
CA GLY A 655 17.26 -16.81 49.51
C GLY A 655 16.81 -17.57 48.26
N ALA A 656 17.30 -17.19 47.07
CA ALA A 656 17.03 -17.87 45.80
C ALA A 656 18.27 -18.65 45.31
N PRO A 657 18.62 -19.80 45.94
CA PRO A 657 19.85 -20.53 45.64
C PRO A 657 19.88 -21.11 44.21
N ASP A 658 18.77 -21.60 43.68
CA ASP A 658 18.68 -22.13 42.31
C ASP A 658 19.00 -21.07 41.25
N LEU A 659 18.42 -19.87 41.41
CA LEU A 659 18.68 -18.74 40.53
C LEU A 659 20.14 -18.27 40.65
N ALA A 660 20.70 -18.28 41.86
CA ALA A 660 22.10 -17.91 42.06
C ALA A 660 23.06 -18.90 41.38
N LEU A 661 22.84 -20.20 41.54
CA LEU A 661 23.64 -21.27 40.93
C LEU A 661 23.56 -21.20 39.40
N THR A 662 22.36 -21.16 38.85
CA THR A 662 22.14 -21.09 37.40
C THR A 662 22.74 -19.82 36.80
N GLN A 663 22.50 -18.65 37.41
CA GLN A 663 23.07 -17.38 36.95
C GLN A 663 24.60 -17.39 36.94
N MET A 664 25.25 -17.97 37.96
CA MET A 664 26.70 -18.07 38.03
C MET A 664 27.26 -18.96 36.89
N LEU A 665 26.61 -20.10 36.65
CA LEU A 665 26.99 -21.02 35.58
C LEU A 665 26.77 -20.42 34.19
N VAL A 666 25.62 -19.78 33.95
CA VAL A 666 25.31 -19.07 32.70
C VAL A 666 26.30 -17.94 32.45
N GLU A 667 26.63 -17.14 33.47
CA GLU A 667 27.61 -16.04 33.35
C GLU A 667 29.00 -16.56 32.99
N THR A 668 29.40 -17.69 33.59
CA THR A 668 30.70 -18.32 33.27
C THR A 668 30.74 -18.79 31.81
N ILE A 669 29.67 -19.44 31.33
CA ILE A 669 29.59 -19.95 29.96
C ILE A 669 29.46 -18.81 28.94
N SER A 670 28.66 -17.78 29.24
CA SER A 670 28.49 -16.60 28.38
C SER A 670 29.80 -15.84 28.25
N LEU A 671 30.56 -15.66 29.34
CA LEU A 671 31.90 -15.07 29.34
C LEU A 671 32.84 -15.85 28.41
N VAL A 672 32.86 -17.19 28.51
CA VAL A 672 33.66 -18.02 27.60
C VAL A 672 33.21 -17.83 26.15
N ALA A 673 31.91 -17.91 25.87
CA ALA A 673 31.37 -17.75 24.52
C ALA A 673 31.71 -16.38 23.92
N PHE A 674 31.59 -15.30 24.70
CA PHE A 674 31.99 -13.96 24.31
C PHE A 674 33.50 -13.87 24.06
N VAL A 675 34.33 -14.44 24.93
CA VAL A 675 35.79 -14.46 24.73
C VAL A 675 36.16 -15.20 23.45
N LEU A 676 35.53 -16.34 23.16
CA LEU A 676 35.74 -17.08 21.90
C LEU A 676 35.29 -16.26 20.68
N ALA A 677 34.11 -15.63 20.73
CA ALA A 677 33.63 -14.77 19.66
C ALA A 677 34.55 -13.56 19.43
N LEU A 678 35.01 -12.91 20.51
CA LEU A 678 35.87 -11.72 20.47
C LEU A 678 37.25 -11.99 19.86
N ARG A 679 37.76 -13.23 19.91
CA ARG A 679 39.03 -13.61 19.24
C ARG A 679 39.00 -13.35 17.74
N SER A 680 37.82 -13.35 17.13
CA SER A 680 37.65 -13.07 15.69
C SER A 680 37.51 -11.59 15.33
N LEU A 681 37.45 -10.69 16.33
CA LEU A 681 37.15 -9.28 16.16
C LEU A 681 38.35 -8.41 16.57
N PRO A 682 38.52 -7.20 15.97
CA PRO A 682 39.63 -6.32 16.32
C PRO A 682 39.55 -5.88 17.79
N GLY A 683 40.69 -5.90 18.49
CA GLY A 683 40.81 -5.62 19.92
C GLY A 683 40.24 -4.28 20.42
N PRO A 684 40.49 -3.13 19.74
CA PRO A 684 39.93 -1.86 20.20
C PRO A 684 38.43 -1.76 19.89
N LEU A 685 37.70 -1.14 20.83
CA LEU A 685 36.34 -0.67 20.58
C LEU A 685 36.43 0.57 19.68
N TRP A 686 35.98 0.44 18.43
CA TRP A 686 36.14 1.50 17.41
C TRP A 686 35.43 2.80 17.82
N ASN A 687 36.20 3.80 18.23
CA ASN A 687 35.67 5.05 18.78
C ASN A 687 35.86 6.24 17.82
N ARG A 688 35.10 6.26 16.71
CA ARG A 688 35.02 7.42 15.80
C ARG A 688 33.63 8.05 15.84
N ARG A 689 33.24 8.77 16.90
CA ARG A 689 31.95 9.51 16.91
C ARG A 689 32.02 10.86 17.66
N ARG A 690 31.48 11.91 16.99
CA ARG A 690 31.36 13.32 17.42
C ARG A 690 30.67 13.48 18.79
N ALA A 691 31.16 14.41 19.62
CA ALA A 691 30.75 14.61 21.02
C ALA A 691 29.25 14.87 21.23
N GLY A 692 28.59 15.67 20.38
CA GLY A 692 27.19 16.09 20.60
C GLY A 692 26.14 14.95 20.59
N ARG A 693 26.38 13.85 19.88
CA ARG A 693 25.45 12.69 19.87
C ARG A 693 25.61 11.78 21.10
N ARG A 694 26.64 11.99 21.93
CA ARG A 694 26.86 11.19 23.15
C ARG A 694 25.97 11.65 24.28
N VAL A 695 25.82 12.98 24.45
CA VAL A 695 24.99 13.57 25.51
C VAL A 695 23.53 13.14 25.36
N LEU A 696 22.96 13.27 24.17
CA LEU A 696 21.56 12.86 23.92
C LEU A 696 21.33 11.37 24.27
N ARG A 697 22.28 10.49 23.97
CA ARG A 697 22.18 9.07 24.31
C ARG A 697 22.32 8.81 25.80
N ALA A 698 23.19 9.54 26.48
CA ALA A 698 23.33 9.47 27.92
C ALA A 698 22.03 9.92 28.60
N VAL A 699 21.45 11.04 28.16
CA VAL A 699 20.14 11.51 28.64
C VAL A 699 19.08 10.42 28.41
N PHE A 700 18.97 9.86 27.20
CA PHE A 700 18.01 8.78 26.95
C PHE A 700 18.22 7.56 27.84
N ALA A 701 19.47 7.12 28.05
CA ALA A 701 19.76 5.97 28.89
C ALA A 701 19.42 6.24 30.37
N VAL A 702 19.73 7.44 30.87
CA VAL A 702 19.40 7.85 32.25
C VAL A 702 17.89 7.95 32.44
N VAL A 703 17.17 8.61 31.52
CA VAL A 703 15.71 8.74 31.58
C VAL A 703 15.05 7.36 31.51
N PHE A 704 15.53 6.47 30.62
CA PHE A 704 15.03 5.10 30.54
C PHE A 704 15.27 4.33 31.85
N GLY A 705 16.46 4.42 32.43
CA GLY A 705 16.79 3.75 33.69
C GLY A 705 15.95 4.26 34.86
N LEU A 706 15.80 5.58 35.00
CA LEU A 706 14.94 6.20 36.01
C LEU A 706 13.47 5.81 35.82
N PHE A 707 13.00 5.76 34.57
CA PHE A 707 11.66 5.31 34.25
C PHE A 707 11.44 3.84 34.63
N MET A 708 12.37 2.94 34.29
CA MET A 708 12.27 1.53 34.69
C MET A 708 12.27 1.34 36.22
N MET A 709 13.06 2.15 36.94
CA MET A 709 13.04 2.18 38.40
C MET A 709 11.68 2.63 38.92
N ALA A 710 11.15 3.74 38.41
CA ALA A 710 9.83 4.25 38.78
C ALA A 710 8.74 3.22 38.49
N LEU A 711 8.74 2.62 37.29
CA LEU A 711 7.79 1.58 36.88
C LEU A 711 7.83 0.37 37.82
N ALA A 712 9.02 -0.08 38.23
CA ALA A 712 9.18 -1.17 39.19
C ALA A 712 8.59 -0.81 40.56
N VAL A 713 8.87 0.39 41.08
CA VAL A 713 8.33 0.86 42.36
C VAL A 713 6.80 0.97 42.29
N PHE A 714 6.25 1.61 41.26
CA PHE A 714 4.80 1.70 41.05
C PHE A 714 4.15 0.33 40.94
N SER A 715 4.76 -0.61 40.22
CA SER A 715 4.24 -1.98 40.08
C SER A 715 4.19 -2.72 41.41
N ILE A 716 5.21 -2.56 42.27
CA ILE A 716 5.22 -3.15 43.61
C ILE A 716 4.14 -2.53 44.51
N SER A 717 4.00 -1.20 44.48
CA SER A 717 3.01 -0.48 45.29
C SER A 717 1.56 -0.68 44.81
N SER A 718 1.35 -1.11 43.56
CA SER A 718 0.01 -1.34 42.98
C SER A 718 -0.59 -2.71 43.29
N ARG A 719 0.07 -3.55 44.10
CA ARG A 719 -0.45 -4.87 44.48
C ARG A 719 -1.59 -4.73 45.49
N SER A 720 -2.79 -5.19 45.12
CA SER A 720 -4.02 -5.12 45.93
C SER A 720 -4.55 -6.47 46.42
N VAL A 721 -3.97 -7.59 45.97
CA VAL A 721 -4.42 -8.96 46.29
C VAL A 721 -3.27 -9.74 46.94
N GLU A 722 -3.63 -10.70 47.79
CA GLU A 722 -2.69 -11.63 48.41
C GLU A 722 -1.91 -12.44 47.36
N ARG A 723 -0.67 -12.82 47.69
CA ARG A 723 0.26 -13.42 46.72
C ARG A 723 0.09 -14.93 46.73
N ILE A 724 -0.11 -15.52 45.55
CA ILE A 724 -0.13 -16.99 45.37
C ILE A 724 1.17 -17.69 45.81
N SER A 725 2.27 -16.93 45.95
CA SER A 725 3.54 -17.46 46.47
C SER A 725 3.44 -18.05 47.88
N LEU A 726 2.40 -17.70 48.65
CA LEU A 726 2.16 -18.26 49.98
C LEU A 726 1.69 -19.72 49.94
N ASP A 727 0.95 -20.10 48.89
CA ASP A 727 0.43 -21.46 48.70
C ASP A 727 1.42 -22.36 47.91
N MET A 728 2.42 -21.77 47.27
CA MET A 728 3.38 -22.51 46.41
C MET A 728 4.16 -23.61 47.16
N PRO A 729 4.61 -23.45 48.43
CA PRO A 729 5.31 -24.50 49.14
C PRO A 729 4.46 -25.74 49.43
N SER A 730 3.18 -25.57 49.81
CA SER A 730 2.28 -26.71 50.03
C SER A 730 1.94 -27.38 48.70
N MET A 731 1.63 -26.60 47.65
CA MET A 731 1.38 -27.15 46.31
C MET A 731 2.59 -27.92 45.77
N ALA A 732 3.81 -27.42 45.96
CA ALA A 732 5.02 -28.11 45.50
C ALA A 732 5.22 -29.47 46.20
N TYR A 733 4.89 -29.56 47.49
CA TYR A 733 5.04 -30.80 48.24
C TYR A 733 3.88 -31.78 48.00
N GLU A 734 2.64 -31.30 47.98
CA GLU A 734 1.44 -32.12 47.86
C GLU A 734 1.16 -32.57 46.43
N LEU A 735 1.32 -31.68 45.45
CA LEU A 735 1.04 -31.97 44.03
C LEU A 735 2.31 -32.41 43.31
N GLY A 736 3.39 -31.64 43.43
CA GLY A 736 4.64 -31.90 42.71
C GLY A 736 5.62 -32.82 43.44
N HIS A 737 5.28 -33.26 44.66
CA HIS A 737 6.00 -34.25 45.45
C HIS A 737 7.47 -33.95 45.81
N GLY A 738 7.88 -32.68 45.75
CA GLY A 738 9.26 -32.24 46.01
C GLY A 738 9.35 -31.17 47.08
N GLN A 739 10.53 -31.04 47.69
CA GLN A 739 10.82 -29.98 48.68
C GLN A 739 11.37 -28.71 48.02
N ASN A 740 11.99 -28.82 46.85
CA ASN A 740 12.47 -27.66 46.11
C ASN A 740 11.31 -27.01 45.34
N VAL A 741 10.71 -25.99 45.95
CA VAL A 741 9.58 -25.24 45.36
C VAL A 741 9.92 -24.67 43.98
N VAL A 742 11.15 -24.19 43.75
CA VAL A 742 11.54 -23.59 42.47
C VAL A 742 11.61 -24.66 41.38
N ASN A 743 12.33 -25.76 41.63
CA ASN A 743 12.46 -26.83 40.64
C ASN A 743 11.09 -27.44 40.34
N VAL A 744 10.29 -27.75 41.36
CA VAL A 744 8.93 -28.31 41.18
C VAL A 744 8.04 -27.37 40.36
N ILE A 745 8.13 -26.05 40.57
CA ILE A 745 7.40 -25.09 39.70
C ILE A 745 7.86 -25.21 38.24
N LEU A 746 9.16 -25.35 37.98
CA LEU A 746 9.70 -25.41 36.62
C LEU A 746 9.42 -26.74 35.91
N VAL A 747 9.39 -27.87 36.64
CA VAL A 747 9.26 -29.20 36.01
C VAL A 747 7.86 -29.81 36.10
N ASP A 748 6.99 -29.25 36.96
CA ASP A 748 5.65 -29.78 37.21
C ASP A 748 4.57 -28.69 37.09
N ILE A 749 4.44 -27.81 38.10
CA ILE A 749 3.31 -26.85 38.19
C ILE A 749 3.25 -25.91 36.98
N ARG A 750 4.40 -25.43 36.49
CA ARG A 750 4.54 -24.55 35.33
C ARG A 750 5.50 -25.15 34.28
N ALA A 751 5.48 -26.47 34.13
CA ALA A 751 6.31 -27.23 33.19
C ALA A 751 6.26 -26.71 31.74
N TRP A 752 5.14 -26.10 31.34
CA TRP A 752 4.97 -25.48 30.02
C TRP A 752 5.93 -24.32 29.75
N ASP A 753 6.29 -23.54 30.77
CA ASP A 753 7.26 -22.45 30.62
C ASP A 753 8.64 -23.03 30.28
N THR A 754 9.07 -24.06 31.01
CA THR A 754 10.34 -24.75 30.76
C THR A 754 10.36 -25.48 29.41
N MET A 755 9.25 -26.08 28.98
CA MET A 755 9.12 -26.63 27.63
C MET A 755 9.32 -25.56 26.54
N GLY A 756 8.77 -24.36 26.75
CA GLY A 756 8.99 -23.20 25.88
C GLY A 756 10.46 -22.78 25.85
N GLU A 757 11.08 -22.65 27.02
CA GLU A 757 12.49 -22.25 27.15
C GLU A 757 13.45 -23.22 26.45
N ILE A 758 13.32 -24.54 26.68
CA ILE A 758 14.19 -25.53 26.02
C ILE A 758 13.98 -25.59 24.51
N SER A 759 12.75 -25.31 24.05
CA SER A 759 12.45 -25.17 22.63
C SER A 759 13.15 -23.94 22.04
N VAL A 760 13.14 -22.81 22.74
CA VAL A 760 13.88 -21.59 22.35
C VAL A 760 15.38 -21.87 22.31
N LEU A 761 15.94 -22.57 23.29
CA LEU A 761 17.36 -22.96 23.29
C LEU A 761 17.70 -23.84 22.08
N THR A 762 16.84 -24.81 21.76
CA THR A 762 17.03 -25.69 20.60
C THR A 762 16.98 -24.92 19.28
N VAL A 763 16.03 -24.00 19.14
CA VAL A 763 15.91 -23.11 17.96
C VAL A 763 17.10 -22.16 17.87
N ALA A 764 17.54 -21.58 18.98
CA ALA A 764 18.70 -20.69 19.03
C ALA A 764 19.98 -21.44 18.63
N ALA A 765 20.22 -22.64 19.18
CA ALA A 765 21.34 -23.51 18.79
C ALA A 765 21.30 -23.80 17.29
N THR A 766 20.16 -24.31 16.80
CA THR A 766 19.98 -24.67 15.40
C THR A 766 20.11 -23.44 14.47
N GLY A 767 19.67 -22.28 14.91
CA GLY A 767 19.80 -21.00 14.20
C GLY A 767 21.26 -20.53 14.11
N ILE A 768 22.02 -20.63 15.22
CA ILE A 768 23.47 -20.35 15.25
C ILE A 768 24.19 -21.29 14.30
N ALA A 769 23.91 -22.60 14.40
CA ALA A 769 24.43 -23.59 13.46
C ALA A 769 24.03 -23.25 12.02
N SER A 770 22.78 -22.93 11.73
CA SER A 770 22.36 -22.59 10.37
C SER A 770 23.08 -21.35 9.83
N LEU A 771 23.18 -20.27 10.60
CA LEU A 771 23.87 -19.04 10.16
C LEU A 771 25.38 -19.23 9.94
N ILE A 772 26.02 -20.11 10.72
CA ILE A 772 27.46 -20.38 10.61
C ILE A 772 27.77 -21.45 9.55
N PHE A 773 26.89 -22.45 9.39
CA PHE A 773 27.10 -23.62 8.54
C PHE A 773 26.42 -23.49 7.16
N VAL A 774 25.26 -22.83 7.05
CA VAL A 774 24.57 -22.57 5.78
C VAL A 774 25.12 -21.31 5.13
N LYS A 775 26.33 -21.41 4.58
CA LYS A 775 26.76 -20.51 3.50
C LYS A 775 26.19 -21.00 2.17
N GLY A 776 24.97 -20.57 1.85
CA GLY A 776 24.27 -20.89 0.61
C GLY A 776 24.33 -19.79 -0.46
N ARG A 777 24.80 -20.18 -1.66
CA ARG A 777 24.62 -19.59 -3.01
C ARG A 777 25.25 -18.24 -3.38
N GLY A 778 25.30 -17.24 -2.51
CA GLY A 778 25.79 -15.89 -2.89
C GLY A 778 27.30 -15.80 -3.16
N ASP A 779 28.11 -16.44 -2.30
CA ASP A 779 29.58 -16.44 -2.41
C ASP A 779 30.09 -17.29 -3.58
N ARG A 780 29.36 -18.33 -4.01
CA ARG A 780 29.71 -19.13 -5.21
C ARG A 780 29.59 -18.28 -6.48
N LEU A 781 28.53 -17.49 -6.63
CA LEU A 781 28.35 -16.58 -7.77
C LEU A 781 29.37 -15.41 -7.78
N ARG A 782 29.81 -14.95 -6.61
CA ARG A 782 30.86 -13.92 -6.47
C ARG A 782 32.26 -14.48 -6.71
N SER A 783 32.50 -15.74 -6.31
CA SER A 783 33.73 -16.49 -6.57
C SER A 783 33.85 -16.92 -8.04
N GLU A 784 32.75 -17.28 -8.71
CA GLU A 784 32.73 -17.65 -10.13
C GLU A 784 32.97 -16.44 -11.04
N ARG A 785 32.50 -15.24 -10.66
CA ARG A 785 32.74 -14.00 -11.40
C ARG A 785 34.17 -13.43 -11.28
N HIS A 786 35.01 -14.02 -10.43
CA HIS A 786 36.40 -13.60 -10.22
C HIS A 786 37.44 -14.69 -10.54
N GLN A 787 37.01 -15.81 -11.14
CA GLN A 787 37.90 -16.92 -11.54
C GLN A 787 38.05 -17.08 -13.06
N LEU A 788 38.08 -15.97 -13.79
CA LEU A 788 38.72 -15.98 -15.11
C LEU A 788 40.21 -15.67 -14.93
N ASP A 789 41.01 -16.73 -15.12
CA ASP A 789 42.30 -16.71 -15.80
C ASP A 789 43.62 -16.46 -15.04
N THR A 790 43.92 -17.23 -13.99
CA THR A 790 45.31 -17.33 -13.46
C THR A 790 45.74 -18.71 -12.94
N ARG A 791 44.92 -19.77 -13.07
CA ARG A 791 45.28 -21.11 -12.56
C ARG A 791 46.30 -21.86 -13.43
N ARG A 792 46.33 -21.63 -14.75
CA ARG A 792 47.31 -22.30 -15.65
C ARG A 792 48.74 -21.76 -15.51
N LEU A 793 48.93 -20.50 -15.10
CA LEU A 793 50.26 -19.90 -14.88
C LEU A 793 50.86 -20.17 -13.49
N ARG A 794 50.04 -20.50 -12.48
CA ARG A 794 50.50 -20.85 -11.13
C ARG A 794 50.86 -22.33 -10.96
N ALA A 795 50.18 -23.22 -11.70
CA ALA A 795 50.49 -24.65 -11.73
C ALA A 795 51.88 -24.95 -12.32
N LEU A 796 52.38 -24.11 -13.23
CA LEU A 796 53.69 -24.29 -13.87
C LEU A 796 54.87 -23.63 -13.11
N ARG A 797 54.61 -22.84 -12.06
CA ARG A 797 55.68 -22.19 -11.25
C ARG A 797 55.83 -22.75 -9.82
N GLY A 798 54.92 -23.61 -9.37
CA GLY A 798 54.98 -24.22 -8.04
C GLY A 798 55.69 -25.58 -7.99
N ALA A 799 55.96 -26.20 -9.14
CA ALA A 799 56.51 -27.56 -9.21
C ALA A 799 57.99 -27.67 -8.78
N ASP A 800 58.77 -26.58 -8.84
CA ASP A 800 60.22 -26.64 -8.55
C ASP A 800 60.64 -26.05 -7.20
N SER A 801 59.74 -25.41 -6.44
CA SER A 801 60.07 -24.84 -5.12
C SER A 801 59.60 -25.68 -3.92
N ALA A 802 58.94 -26.81 -4.17
CA ALA A 802 58.48 -27.73 -3.12
C ALA A 802 59.58 -28.68 -2.60
N ALA A 803 60.76 -28.71 -3.23
CA ALA A 803 61.84 -29.64 -2.86
C ALA A 803 62.76 -29.14 -1.73
N HIS A 804 62.64 -27.88 -1.27
CA HIS A 804 63.53 -27.33 -0.22
C HIS A 804 62.85 -26.92 1.09
N SER A 805 61.52 -26.82 1.16
CA SER A 805 60.81 -26.51 2.41
C SER A 805 60.44 -27.76 3.23
N GLN A 806 60.46 -28.96 2.62
CA GLN A 806 60.20 -30.20 3.34
C GLN A 806 61.33 -30.57 4.31
N GLN A 807 62.59 -30.25 4.04
CA GLN A 807 63.70 -30.63 4.93
C GLN A 807 63.77 -29.82 6.24
N ALA A 808 63.33 -28.56 6.25
CA ALA A 808 63.31 -27.74 7.47
C ALA A 808 62.18 -28.14 8.42
N VAL A 809 60.98 -28.39 7.89
CA VAL A 809 59.80 -28.82 8.66
C VAL A 809 59.98 -30.26 9.18
N THR A 810 60.63 -31.13 8.42
CA THR A 810 60.91 -32.51 8.88
C THR A 810 61.88 -32.52 10.07
N ARG A 811 62.86 -31.60 10.12
CA ARG A 811 63.82 -31.49 11.22
C ARG A 811 63.19 -30.98 12.53
N GLU A 812 62.26 -30.03 12.45
CA GLU A 812 61.50 -29.57 13.62
C GLU A 812 60.52 -30.65 14.14
N ILE A 813 59.89 -31.40 13.24
CA ILE A 813 59.00 -32.53 13.59
C ILE A 813 59.80 -33.71 14.20
N GLU A 814 61.03 -33.94 13.74
CA GLU A 814 61.90 -35.01 14.22
C GLU A 814 62.52 -34.68 15.59
N VAL A 815 62.81 -33.41 15.87
CA VAL A 815 63.19 -32.94 17.22
C VAL A 815 62.01 -33.01 18.18
N ALA A 816 60.79 -32.67 17.74
CA ALA A 816 59.57 -32.83 18.56
C ALA A 816 59.27 -34.30 18.91
N ARG A 817 59.53 -35.25 17.99
CA ARG A 817 59.42 -36.70 18.25
C ARG A 817 60.43 -37.21 19.28
N ARG A 818 61.64 -36.63 19.34
CA ARG A 818 62.67 -37.05 20.31
C ARG A 818 62.33 -36.70 21.77
N PHE A 819 61.44 -35.73 21.99
CA PHE A 819 60.99 -35.37 23.35
C PHE A 819 59.70 -36.06 23.80
N SER A 820 59.03 -36.85 22.94
CA SER A 820 57.83 -37.63 23.31
C SER A 820 58.20 -39.06 23.70
N SER A 821 58.85 -39.26 24.84
CA SER A 821 59.17 -40.57 25.39
C SER A 821 57.99 -41.18 26.15
N ARG A 822 57.12 -41.93 25.44
CA ARG A 822 56.40 -43.18 25.85
C ARG A 822 55.28 -43.51 24.83
N PRO A 823 55.33 -44.65 24.11
CA PRO A 823 54.33 -45.01 23.09
C PRO A 823 53.00 -45.59 23.61
N ASP A 824 52.92 -46.10 24.86
CA ASP A 824 51.80 -46.95 25.31
C ASP A 824 50.84 -46.33 26.33
N ALA A 825 50.85 -45.01 26.53
CA ALA A 825 49.83 -44.34 27.34
C ALA A 825 48.99 -43.45 26.44
N ASP A 826 47.71 -43.79 26.25
CA ASP A 826 46.73 -42.89 25.66
C ASP A 826 46.67 -41.62 26.54
N PRO A 827 47.16 -40.45 26.08
CA PRO A 827 47.20 -39.28 26.94
C PRO A 827 45.79 -38.79 27.19
N PHE A 828 45.43 -38.58 28.46
CA PHE A 828 44.11 -38.04 28.87
C PHE A 828 43.76 -36.70 28.18
N LEU A 829 44.76 -35.92 27.73
CA LEU A 829 44.62 -34.75 26.86
C LEU A 829 45.63 -34.79 25.69
N LEU A 830 45.15 -34.64 24.47
CA LEU A 830 45.86 -34.59 23.17
C LEU A 830 46.57 -33.26 22.90
N ALA A 831 46.41 -32.27 23.78
CA ALA A 831 47.02 -30.95 23.65
C ALA A 831 48.52 -31.02 23.30
N GLY A 832 49.24 -32.00 23.85
CA GLY A 832 50.66 -32.24 23.55
C GLY A 832 50.98 -32.73 22.13
N ARG A 833 49.99 -33.12 21.32
CA ARG A 833 50.14 -33.58 19.93
C ARG A 833 49.46 -32.66 18.90
N THR A 834 48.48 -31.85 19.31
CA THR A 834 47.62 -31.07 18.39
C THR A 834 47.82 -29.56 18.49
N LEU A 835 48.38 -29.03 19.58
CA LEU A 835 48.64 -27.60 19.78
C LEU A 835 50.14 -27.28 19.64
N ALA A 836 50.45 -26.14 19.03
CA ALA A 836 51.82 -25.63 18.95
C ALA A 836 52.37 -25.36 20.37
N PRO A 837 53.67 -25.62 20.65
CA PRO A 837 54.26 -25.47 21.99
C PRO A 837 54.03 -24.09 22.62
N GLU A 838 54.02 -23.04 21.82
CA GLU A 838 53.81 -21.64 22.23
C GLU A 838 52.39 -21.35 22.74
N ARG A 839 51.41 -22.21 22.43
CA ARG A 839 50.00 -22.07 22.82
C ARG A 839 49.57 -23.08 23.87
N ARG A 840 50.52 -23.89 24.36
CA ARG A 840 50.29 -24.96 25.32
C ARG A 840 50.42 -24.44 26.74
N SER A 841 49.47 -24.76 27.61
CA SER A 841 49.55 -24.44 29.05
C SER A 841 49.44 -25.71 29.88
N ILE A 842 50.57 -26.13 30.45
CA ILE A 842 50.66 -27.33 31.31
C ILE A 842 49.77 -27.18 32.55
N ILE A 843 49.66 -25.96 33.08
CA ILE A 843 48.80 -25.66 34.24
C ILE A 843 47.34 -25.96 33.90
N PHE A 844 46.86 -25.49 32.74
CA PHE A 844 45.48 -25.75 32.31
C PHE A 844 45.22 -27.24 32.03
N GLU A 845 46.19 -27.97 31.47
CA GLU A 845 46.08 -29.41 31.25
C GLU A 845 45.90 -30.19 32.57
N VAL A 846 46.70 -29.87 33.59
CA VAL A 846 46.63 -30.53 34.91
C VAL A 846 45.32 -30.18 35.61
N VAL A 847 44.92 -28.91 35.59
CA VAL A 847 43.67 -28.44 36.21
C VAL A 847 42.45 -29.08 35.54
N ALA A 848 42.41 -29.14 34.21
CA ALA A 848 41.32 -29.80 33.49
C ALA A 848 41.23 -31.28 33.83
N ARG A 849 42.36 -31.98 34.00
CA ARG A 849 42.40 -33.40 34.39
C ARG A 849 41.82 -33.65 35.78
N LEU A 850 42.15 -32.79 36.75
CA LEU A 850 41.68 -32.92 38.12
C LEU A 850 40.20 -32.54 38.27
N LEU A 851 39.77 -31.44 37.63
CA LEU A 851 38.43 -30.89 37.84
C LEU A 851 37.35 -31.53 36.96
N PHE A 852 37.70 -32.09 35.79
CA PHE A 852 36.70 -32.59 34.83
C PHE A 852 35.77 -33.64 35.44
N HIS A 853 36.32 -34.68 36.08
CA HIS A 853 35.50 -35.75 36.67
C HIS A 853 34.68 -35.23 37.84
N THR A 854 35.26 -34.37 38.68
CA THR A 854 34.54 -33.72 39.78
C THR A 854 33.36 -32.90 39.26
N PHE A 855 33.55 -32.13 38.19
CA PHE A 855 32.49 -31.32 37.60
C PHE A 855 31.38 -32.18 36.99
N MET A 856 31.72 -33.30 36.37
CA MET A 856 30.73 -34.26 35.85
C MET A 856 29.95 -34.95 36.98
N LEU A 857 30.59 -35.29 38.10
CA LEU A 857 29.92 -35.85 39.27
C LEU A 857 28.97 -34.83 39.93
N VAL A 858 29.43 -33.59 40.09
CA VAL A 858 28.60 -32.48 40.61
C VAL A 858 27.43 -32.21 39.68
N SER A 859 27.64 -32.25 38.36
CA SER A 859 26.59 -32.11 37.36
C SER A 859 25.49 -33.17 37.50
N LEU A 860 25.86 -34.43 37.70
CA LEU A 860 24.90 -35.52 37.93
C LEU A 860 24.20 -35.41 39.29
N TYR A 861 24.93 -35.00 40.33
CA TYR A 861 24.36 -34.72 41.64
C TYR A 861 23.29 -33.63 41.56
N LEU A 862 23.59 -32.49 40.93
CA LEU A 862 22.63 -31.39 40.77
C LEU A 862 21.39 -31.82 39.97
N LEU A 863 21.54 -32.69 38.98
CA LEU A 863 20.43 -33.24 38.20
C LEU A 863 19.50 -34.10 39.07
N ILE A 864 20.06 -35.00 39.88
CA ILE A 864 19.27 -35.97 40.68
C ILE A 864 18.71 -35.31 41.95
N ALA A 865 19.49 -34.44 42.60
CA ALA A 865 19.10 -33.79 43.86
C ALA A 865 18.09 -32.66 43.66
N GLY A 866 17.95 -32.13 42.43
CA GLY A 866 17.18 -30.92 42.13
C GLY A 866 15.72 -30.89 42.59
N HIS A 867 15.10 -32.05 42.78
CA HIS A 867 13.71 -32.14 43.24
C HIS A 867 13.53 -31.78 44.73
N ASN A 868 14.59 -31.89 45.53
CA ASN A 868 14.56 -31.59 46.98
C ASN A 868 15.58 -30.54 47.39
N ASP A 869 16.74 -30.52 46.74
CA ASP A 869 17.82 -29.56 46.97
C ASP A 869 18.00 -28.60 45.78
N PRO A 870 18.75 -27.50 45.95
CA PRO A 870 19.06 -26.62 44.84
C PRO A 870 19.77 -27.35 43.69
N GLY A 871 19.22 -27.26 42.47
CA GLY A 871 19.65 -28.06 41.32
C GLY A 871 18.59 -28.16 40.22
N GLY A 872 18.64 -29.24 39.44
CA GLY A 872 17.73 -29.53 38.33
C GLY A 872 18.46 -29.70 36.98
N GLY A 873 17.67 -29.91 35.93
CA GLY A 873 18.17 -30.20 34.57
C GLY A 873 19.04 -29.09 33.99
N PHE A 874 18.69 -27.82 34.22
CA PHE A 874 19.46 -26.67 33.74
C PHE A 874 20.81 -26.54 34.44
N ALA A 875 20.83 -26.48 35.78
CA ALA A 875 22.06 -26.32 36.56
C ALA A 875 23.03 -27.48 36.33
N GLY A 876 22.50 -28.72 36.35
CA GLY A 876 23.27 -29.92 36.01
C GLY A 876 23.85 -29.84 34.60
N GLY A 877 23.04 -29.48 33.60
CA GLY A 877 23.49 -29.39 32.20
C GLY A 877 24.55 -28.31 31.98
N LEU A 878 24.40 -27.14 32.60
CA LEU A 878 25.40 -26.06 32.54
C LEU A 878 26.71 -26.48 33.24
N MET A 879 26.63 -27.21 34.35
CA MET A 879 27.82 -27.71 35.06
C MET A 879 28.62 -28.72 34.20
N ALA A 880 27.94 -29.65 33.52
CA ALA A 880 28.60 -30.53 32.55
C ALA A 880 29.18 -29.75 31.36
N SER A 881 28.44 -28.74 30.89
CA SER A 881 28.91 -27.85 29.82
C SER A 881 30.18 -27.10 30.20
N LEU A 882 30.32 -26.68 31.46
CA LEU A 882 31.54 -26.07 31.99
C LEU A 882 32.71 -27.07 32.01
N ALA A 883 32.47 -28.32 32.38
CA ALA A 883 33.48 -29.38 32.33
C ALA A 883 34.01 -29.60 30.89
N LEU A 884 33.09 -29.64 29.91
CA LEU A 884 33.41 -29.76 28.50
C LEU A 884 34.15 -28.52 27.96
N THR A 885 33.75 -27.34 28.44
CA THR A 885 34.42 -26.07 28.14
C THR A 885 35.86 -26.06 28.64
N LEU A 886 36.12 -26.54 29.85
CA LEU A 886 37.48 -26.66 30.38
C LEU A 886 38.35 -27.57 29.51
N ARG A 887 37.81 -28.70 29.02
CA ARG A 887 38.54 -29.58 28.09
C ARG A 887 38.83 -28.90 26.75
N TYR A 888 37.87 -28.17 26.20
CA TYR A 888 38.09 -27.40 24.97
C TYR A 888 39.18 -26.33 25.15
N LEU A 889 39.18 -25.60 26.27
CA LEU A 889 40.22 -24.60 26.55
C LEU A 889 41.61 -25.23 26.75
N ALA A 890 41.68 -26.44 27.33
CA ALA A 890 42.94 -27.13 27.59
C ALA A 890 43.56 -27.79 26.33
N GLY A 891 42.76 -28.32 25.41
CA GLY A 891 43.28 -29.09 24.27
C GLY A 891 42.69 -28.78 22.89
N GLY A 892 41.90 -27.72 22.77
CA GLY A 892 41.34 -27.24 21.51
C GLY A 892 40.26 -28.15 20.90
N ARG A 893 39.97 -27.95 19.61
CA ARG A 893 38.85 -28.60 18.90
C ARG A 893 38.91 -30.13 18.92
N TYR A 894 40.10 -30.70 18.74
CA TYR A 894 40.29 -32.14 18.62
C TYR A 894 40.08 -32.87 19.95
N GLU A 895 40.36 -32.22 21.07
CA GLU A 895 40.04 -32.75 22.40
C GLU A 895 38.54 -32.74 22.66
N LEU A 896 37.85 -31.67 22.28
CA LEU A 896 36.40 -31.58 22.43
C LEU A 896 35.67 -32.66 21.63
N GLU A 897 36.13 -32.94 20.40
CA GLU A 897 35.60 -34.01 19.54
C GLU A 897 35.80 -35.42 20.14
N ARG A 898 36.93 -35.67 20.82
CA ARG A 898 37.14 -36.95 21.52
C ARG A 898 36.38 -37.06 22.84
N ALA A 899 36.25 -35.95 23.56
CA ALA A 899 35.53 -35.89 24.83
C ALA A 899 34.01 -36.09 24.65
N THR A 900 33.49 -35.85 23.44
CA THR A 900 32.07 -35.96 23.12
C THR A 900 31.84 -36.89 21.95
N LEU A 901 31.49 -38.14 22.26
CA LEU A 901 31.19 -39.17 21.26
C LEU A 901 29.90 -38.87 20.48
N VAL A 902 29.04 -38.00 21.01
CA VAL A 902 27.71 -37.70 20.47
C VAL A 902 27.70 -36.33 19.81
N ASN A 903 26.95 -36.19 18.72
CA ASN A 903 26.79 -34.91 18.03
C ASN A 903 25.86 -33.98 18.83
N ALA A 904 26.21 -32.69 18.93
CA ALA A 904 25.40 -31.65 19.57
C ALA A 904 23.94 -31.64 19.05
N GLY A 905 23.74 -31.78 17.73
CA GLY A 905 22.40 -31.84 17.14
C GLY A 905 21.59 -33.06 17.59
N TRP A 906 22.26 -34.20 17.81
CA TRP A 906 21.60 -35.40 18.35
C TRP A 906 21.23 -35.21 19.82
N MET A 907 22.09 -34.58 20.62
CA MET A 907 21.79 -34.28 22.03
C MET A 907 20.59 -33.33 22.17
N LEU A 908 20.53 -32.28 21.34
CA LEU A 908 19.39 -31.36 21.27
C LEU A 908 18.09 -32.11 20.87
N GLY A 909 18.15 -32.92 19.81
CA GLY A 909 16.99 -33.69 19.34
C GLY A 909 16.53 -34.76 20.33
N ALA A 910 17.47 -35.50 20.94
CA ALA A 910 17.18 -36.52 21.93
C ALA A 910 16.61 -35.92 23.22
N GLY A 911 17.16 -34.80 23.68
CA GLY A 911 16.63 -34.10 24.86
C GLY A 911 15.23 -33.55 24.62
N LEU A 912 14.96 -32.96 23.44
CA LEU A 912 13.63 -32.48 23.09
C LEU A 912 12.63 -33.64 22.92
N ALA A 913 13.06 -34.75 22.31
CA ALA A 913 12.26 -35.95 22.19
C ALA A 913 11.93 -36.55 23.57
N LEU A 914 12.90 -36.59 24.49
CA LEU A 914 12.70 -37.11 25.84
C LEU A 914 11.75 -36.23 26.65
N ALA A 915 11.92 -34.90 26.59
CA ALA A 915 11.03 -33.95 27.27
C ALA A 915 9.61 -33.99 26.68
N SER A 916 9.47 -34.13 25.36
CA SER A 916 8.18 -34.30 24.68
C SER A 916 7.52 -35.65 24.99
N PHE A 917 8.33 -36.71 25.11
CA PHE A 917 7.86 -38.03 25.52
C PHE A 917 7.32 -37.99 26.95
N TYR A 918 8.06 -37.39 27.89
CA TYR A 918 7.57 -37.15 29.24
C TYR A 918 6.23 -36.40 29.22
N ALA A 919 6.16 -35.27 28.49
CA ALA A 919 4.97 -34.44 28.39
C ALA A 919 3.70 -35.21 27.98
N LEU A 920 3.84 -36.07 26.97
CA LEU A 920 2.72 -36.79 26.37
C LEU A 920 2.43 -38.12 27.06
N SER A 921 3.38 -38.66 27.81
CA SER A 921 3.25 -40.00 28.41
C SER A 921 2.03 -40.17 29.33
N PRO A 922 1.63 -39.20 30.20
CA PRO A 922 0.45 -39.35 31.05
C PRO A 922 -0.86 -39.47 30.28
N LEU A 923 -0.97 -38.85 29.10
CA LEU A 923 -2.18 -38.94 28.26
C LEU A 923 -2.53 -40.39 27.88
N PHE A 924 -1.52 -41.24 27.71
CA PHE A 924 -1.72 -42.65 27.38
C PHE A 924 -2.23 -43.47 28.58
N PHE A 925 -2.13 -42.93 29.79
CA PHE A 925 -2.59 -43.56 31.03
C PHE A 925 -3.81 -42.84 31.64
N GLY A 926 -4.44 -41.91 30.91
CA GLY A 926 -5.63 -41.18 31.35
C GLY A 926 -5.35 -39.93 32.20
N GLY A 927 -4.08 -39.55 32.37
CA GLY A 927 -3.66 -38.32 33.04
C GLY A 927 -3.66 -37.10 32.11
N ALA A 928 -3.33 -35.93 32.65
CA ALA A 928 -3.17 -34.67 31.93
C ALA A 928 -1.73 -34.49 31.38
N VAL A 929 -1.58 -33.65 30.36
CA VAL A 929 -0.25 -33.33 29.79
C VAL A 929 0.66 -32.76 30.88
N MET A 930 1.90 -33.28 30.97
CA MET A 930 2.90 -32.92 31.99
C MET A 930 2.59 -33.32 33.44
N GLU A 931 1.59 -34.16 33.69
CA GLU A 931 1.33 -34.71 35.04
C GLU A 931 2.49 -35.60 35.50
N SER A 932 3.05 -35.35 36.70
CA SER A 932 4.08 -36.20 37.29
C SER A 932 3.49 -37.32 38.16
N TYR A 933 4.27 -38.38 38.29
CA TYR A 933 3.96 -39.55 39.12
C TYR A 933 5.14 -39.87 40.02
N THR A 934 4.86 -40.43 41.19
CA THR A 934 5.87 -40.87 42.15
C THR A 934 5.88 -42.39 42.28
N PHE A 935 7.09 -42.94 42.39
CA PHE A 935 7.34 -44.35 42.66
C PHE A 935 8.26 -44.45 43.87
N GLU A 936 7.82 -45.15 44.91
CA GLU A 936 8.55 -45.31 46.17
C GLU A 936 8.86 -46.79 46.41
N TRP A 937 10.10 -47.11 46.77
CA TRP A 937 10.52 -48.47 47.12
C TRP A 937 11.72 -48.47 48.09
N ASP A 938 11.85 -49.52 48.88
CA ASP A 938 12.99 -49.70 49.81
C ASP A 938 14.10 -50.56 49.16
N MET A 939 15.32 -50.00 49.09
CA MET A 939 16.50 -50.73 48.62
C MET A 939 17.37 -51.22 49.80
N PRO A 940 17.85 -52.48 49.80
CA PRO A 940 18.60 -53.07 50.91
C PRO A 940 19.88 -52.33 51.32
N LEU A 941 20.50 -51.58 50.39
CA LEU A 941 21.76 -50.87 50.61
C LEU A 941 21.61 -49.33 50.70
N PHE A 942 20.52 -48.79 50.15
CA PHE A 942 20.34 -47.34 49.94
C PHE A 942 19.16 -46.75 50.73
N GLY A 943 18.38 -47.58 51.43
CA GLY A 943 17.20 -47.14 52.18
C GLY A 943 16.01 -46.83 51.28
N HIS A 944 15.10 -45.98 51.78
CA HIS A 944 13.87 -45.57 51.08
C HIS A 944 14.20 -44.66 49.89
N VAL A 945 13.86 -45.09 48.67
CA VAL A 945 14.11 -44.36 47.42
C VAL A 945 12.79 -43.83 46.88
N LYS A 946 12.68 -42.51 46.74
CA LYS A 946 11.55 -41.82 46.09
C LYS A 946 11.97 -41.34 44.71
N PHE A 947 11.34 -41.87 43.66
CA PHE A 947 11.57 -41.49 42.27
C PHE A 947 10.37 -40.74 41.71
N VAL A 948 10.60 -39.54 41.18
CA VAL A 948 9.55 -38.71 40.56
C VAL A 948 9.79 -38.66 39.06
N THR A 949 8.75 -38.90 38.25
CA THR A 949 8.88 -38.95 36.79
C THR A 949 9.38 -37.64 36.19
N ALA A 950 9.20 -36.50 36.88
CA ALA A 950 9.74 -35.20 36.50
C ALA A 950 11.26 -35.20 36.31
N LEU A 951 12.00 -36.15 36.92
CA LEU A 951 13.43 -36.32 36.65
C LEU A 951 13.72 -36.66 35.17
N VAL A 952 12.81 -37.38 34.49
CA VAL A 952 12.94 -37.70 33.05
C VAL A 952 12.88 -36.43 32.21
N PHE A 953 12.02 -35.50 32.60
CA PHE A 953 11.94 -34.18 31.98
C PHE A 953 13.24 -33.40 32.18
N ASP A 954 13.76 -33.38 33.41
CA ASP A 954 15.04 -32.74 33.76
C ASP A 954 16.23 -33.34 32.99
N VAL A 955 16.24 -34.65 32.73
CA VAL A 955 17.24 -35.30 31.86
C VAL A 955 17.12 -34.79 30.42
N GLY A 956 15.90 -34.56 29.93
CA GLY A 956 15.66 -33.95 28.62
C GLY A 956 16.24 -32.54 28.53
N VAL A 957 15.95 -31.70 29.52
CA VAL A 957 16.49 -30.34 29.67
C VAL A 957 18.02 -30.37 29.72
N TYR A 958 18.60 -31.26 30.54
CA TYR A 958 20.04 -31.46 30.69
C TYR A 958 20.73 -31.72 29.35
N LEU A 959 20.19 -32.64 28.55
CA LEU A 959 20.73 -32.98 27.23
C LEU A 959 20.69 -31.80 26.26
N ILE A 960 19.60 -31.01 26.29
CA ILE A 960 19.46 -29.81 25.43
C ILE A 960 20.50 -28.76 25.81
N VAL A 961 20.67 -28.48 27.11
CA VAL A 961 21.64 -27.49 27.60
C VAL A 961 23.07 -27.89 27.22
N VAL A 962 23.45 -29.16 27.45
CA VAL A 962 24.77 -29.67 27.06
C VAL A 962 24.96 -29.61 25.54
N GLY A 963 23.93 -30.00 24.78
CA GLY A 963 23.93 -29.93 23.32
C GLY A 963 24.13 -28.51 22.78
N LEU A 964 23.43 -27.52 23.35
CA LEU A 964 23.57 -26.10 22.99
C LEU A 964 24.99 -25.60 23.21
N VAL A 965 25.58 -25.83 24.39
CA VAL A 965 26.92 -25.34 24.69
C VAL A 965 27.96 -26.03 23.83
N LEU A 966 27.81 -27.32 23.56
CA LEU A 966 28.67 -28.03 22.61
C LEU A 966 28.60 -27.45 21.21
N ASP A 967 27.40 -27.09 20.73
CA ASP A 967 27.25 -26.44 19.44
C ASP A 967 27.92 -25.05 19.41
N ILE A 968 27.78 -24.26 20.49
CA ILE A 968 28.46 -22.97 20.65
C ILE A 968 29.99 -23.15 20.63
N LEU A 969 30.55 -24.08 21.40
CA LEU A 969 32.00 -24.32 21.45
C LEU A 969 32.55 -24.81 20.10
N ARG A 970 31.83 -25.69 19.40
CA ARG A 970 32.24 -26.18 18.08
C ARG A 970 32.14 -25.08 17.01
N SER A 971 31.07 -24.28 17.03
CA SER A 971 30.80 -23.26 16.01
C SER A 971 31.62 -21.98 16.20
N LEU A 972 31.75 -21.46 17.43
CA LEU A 972 32.53 -20.26 17.74
C LEU A 972 33.99 -20.57 18.05
N GLY A 973 34.28 -21.69 18.71
CA GLY A 973 35.66 -22.06 19.01
C GLY A 973 36.36 -22.71 17.82
N GLY A 974 36.02 -23.98 17.56
CA GLY A 974 36.75 -24.83 16.62
C GLY A 974 36.82 -24.31 15.18
N ARG A 975 35.76 -23.67 14.68
CA ARG A 975 35.74 -23.11 13.31
C ARG A 975 36.40 -21.75 13.17
N ILE A 976 36.38 -20.92 14.21
CA ILE A 976 37.14 -19.65 14.19
C ILE A 976 38.63 -19.97 14.24
N ASP A 977 39.03 -20.93 15.08
CA ASP A 977 40.42 -21.42 15.13
C ASP A 977 40.88 -21.93 13.75
N GLU A 978 40.05 -22.72 13.06
CA GLU A 978 40.34 -23.20 11.70
C GLU A 978 40.56 -22.06 10.69
N ARG A 979 39.73 -21.00 10.74
CA ARG A 979 39.87 -19.85 9.84
C ARG A 979 41.14 -19.07 10.12
N ILE A 980 41.48 -18.88 11.41
CA ILE A 980 42.69 -18.18 11.82
C ILE A 980 43.92 -18.96 11.37
N GLU A 981 43.94 -20.27 11.57
CA GLU A 981 45.02 -21.17 11.12
C GLU A 981 45.17 -21.12 9.59
N ARG A 982 44.08 -21.23 8.83
CA ARG A 982 44.11 -21.13 7.36
C ARG A 982 44.62 -19.77 6.88
N ALA A 983 44.15 -18.67 7.48
CA ALA A 983 44.62 -17.33 7.14
C ALA A 983 46.12 -17.13 7.46
N ALA A 984 46.60 -17.70 8.57
CA ALA A 984 48.01 -17.67 8.93
C ALA A 984 48.89 -18.48 7.95
N LEU A 985 48.41 -19.66 7.52
CA LEU A 985 49.06 -20.47 6.49
C LEU A 985 49.11 -19.77 5.12
N GLU A 986 48.05 -19.07 4.73
CA GLU A 986 48.01 -18.26 3.52
C GLU A 986 48.97 -17.05 3.59
N ALA A 987 49.06 -16.40 4.76
CA ALA A 987 49.98 -15.29 4.98
C ALA A 987 51.45 -15.73 4.98
N SER A 988 51.76 -16.92 5.53
CA SER A 988 53.12 -17.48 5.51
C SER A 988 53.54 -17.90 4.11
N THR A 989 52.65 -18.50 3.31
CA THR A 989 52.91 -18.79 1.89
C THR A 989 53.10 -17.52 1.06
N GLN A 990 52.35 -16.44 1.34
CA GLN A 990 52.56 -15.15 0.67
C GLN A 990 53.89 -14.47 1.06
N ARG A 991 54.35 -14.61 2.31
CA ARG A 991 55.67 -14.11 2.74
C ARG A 991 56.82 -14.91 2.12
N SER A 992 56.70 -16.23 2.05
CA SER A 992 57.65 -17.13 1.39
C SER A 992 57.78 -16.81 -0.12
N GLY A 993 56.67 -16.52 -0.80
CA GLY A 993 56.67 -16.12 -2.22
C GLY A 993 57.23 -14.72 -2.52
N ARG A 994 57.54 -13.90 -1.50
CA ARG A 994 58.10 -12.55 -1.67
C ARG A 994 59.64 -12.54 -1.63
N GLY A 995 60.27 -13.64 -1.19
CA GLY A 995 61.73 -13.81 -1.15
C GLY A 995 62.40 -14.15 -2.49
N SER A 996 61.65 -14.48 -3.54
CA SER A 996 62.19 -14.88 -4.86
C SER A 996 61.86 -13.92 -6.01
N ARG A 997 61.72 -12.61 -5.74
CA ARG A 997 61.74 -11.63 -6.83
C ARG A 997 63.19 -11.34 -7.23
N ILE A 998 63.65 -12.09 -8.22
CA ILE A 998 64.82 -11.76 -9.04
C ILE A 998 64.69 -10.30 -9.48
N ARG A 999 65.67 -9.50 -9.06
CA ARG A 999 65.87 -8.12 -9.48
C ARG A 999 66.38 -8.17 -10.92
N LEU A 1000 65.49 -7.96 -11.90
CA LEU A 1000 65.91 -7.68 -13.28
C LEU A 1000 66.60 -6.32 -13.30
N THR A 1001 67.93 -6.35 -13.27
CA THR A 1001 68.79 -5.24 -13.60
C THR A 1001 68.63 -4.90 -15.08
N ARG A 1002 67.97 -3.79 -15.40
CA ARG A 1002 68.21 -3.06 -16.65
C ARG A 1002 69.16 -1.91 -16.33
N LYS A 1003 70.38 -2.03 -16.87
CA LYS A 1003 71.48 -1.06 -16.83
C LYS A 1003 71.04 0.24 -17.52
N GLY A 1004 71.34 1.40 -16.94
CA GLY A 1004 71.30 2.70 -17.64
C GLY A 1004 71.01 3.94 -16.77
N SER A 1005 72.04 4.47 -16.10
CA SER A 1005 72.26 5.86 -15.60
C SER A 1005 71.18 6.50 -14.69
N ALA A 1006 71.36 6.64 -13.37
CA ALA A 1006 72.16 7.66 -12.65
C ALA A 1006 71.82 9.11 -13.09
N MET A 1007 71.29 10.03 -12.25
CA MET A 1007 71.70 10.51 -10.91
C MET A 1007 70.47 11.01 -10.11
N SER A 1008 70.32 10.74 -8.80
CA SER A 1008 70.67 11.62 -7.64
C SER A 1008 69.94 12.98 -7.67
N ALA A 1009 69.19 13.45 -6.67
CA ALA A 1009 69.44 13.42 -5.23
C ALA A 1009 68.21 13.89 -4.40
N THR A 1010 68.16 13.46 -3.13
CA THR A 1010 67.80 14.21 -1.87
C THR A 1010 66.43 14.92 -1.71
N ARG A 1011 65.69 14.65 -0.62
CA ARG A 1011 65.51 15.49 0.62
C ARG A 1011 65.12 16.94 0.29
N SER A 1012 64.15 17.63 0.90
CA SER A 1012 63.49 17.57 2.19
C SER A 1012 62.35 18.62 2.17
N GLU A 1013 61.50 18.59 3.19
CA GLU A 1013 60.82 19.76 3.78
C GLU A 1013 59.71 20.53 3.03
N SER A 1014 58.63 20.71 3.78
CA SER A 1014 57.54 21.69 3.72
C SER A 1014 58.01 23.16 3.67
N PRO A 1015 57.11 24.18 3.74
CA PRO A 1015 55.77 24.40 3.19
C PRO A 1015 55.71 25.78 2.46
N ASP A 1016 54.49 26.29 2.25
CA ASP A 1016 54.14 27.72 2.08
C ASP A 1016 53.93 28.33 0.68
N LEU A 1017 52.63 28.49 0.36
CA LEU A 1017 51.93 29.74 -0.02
C LEU A 1017 52.33 30.43 -1.36
N PRO A 1018 51.58 31.45 -1.84
CA PRO A 1018 50.13 31.48 -2.12
C PRO A 1018 49.79 32.17 -3.47
N ALA A 1019 48.48 32.25 -3.78
CA ALA A 1019 47.79 33.36 -4.46
C ALA A 1019 47.88 33.55 -6.00
N GLY A 1020 46.74 34.03 -6.55
CA GLY A 1020 46.62 34.70 -7.86
C GLY A 1020 45.98 33.82 -8.93
N SER A 1021 44.65 33.70 -9.05
CA SER A 1021 43.64 34.66 -9.53
C SER A 1021 43.61 34.87 -11.05
N MET A 1022 42.37 34.95 -11.55
CA MET A 1022 41.91 35.38 -12.88
C MET A 1022 41.97 34.32 -13.98
N ALA A 1023 40.82 33.79 -14.40
CA ALA A 1023 39.92 34.32 -15.45
C ALA A 1023 40.18 33.48 -16.71
N SER A 1024 39.26 33.07 -17.59
CA SER A 1024 37.89 33.46 -17.92
C SER A 1024 37.46 32.52 -19.05
N GLY A 1025 36.18 32.13 -19.09
CA GLY A 1025 35.51 31.65 -20.31
C GLY A 1025 35.94 30.26 -20.79
N ASP A 1026 35.14 29.50 -21.52
CA ASP A 1026 33.77 29.62 -21.98
C ASP A 1026 33.39 28.22 -22.48
N GLU A 1027 32.10 28.02 -22.74
CA GLU A 1027 31.55 27.05 -23.70
C GLU A 1027 31.44 25.54 -23.35
N THR A 1028 30.16 25.16 -23.19
CA THR A 1028 29.46 24.09 -23.93
C THR A 1028 29.51 22.64 -23.44
N SER A 1029 28.29 22.12 -23.19
CA SER A 1029 27.75 20.83 -23.65
C SER A 1029 28.49 19.55 -23.19
N GLU A 1030 27.92 18.48 -22.68
CA GLU A 1030 26.72 17.73 -23.03
C GLU A 1030 26.67 16.51 -22.08
N VAL A 1031 25.47 15.98 -21.84
CA VAL A 1031 25.17 14.53 -21.69
C VAL A 1031 25.90 13.69 -20.60
N ARG A 1032 25.14 13.42 -19.53
CA ARG A 1032 24.84 12.12 -18.85
C ARG A 1032 25.70 10.87 -19.15
N PRO A 1033 25.88 9.95 -18.17
CA PRO A 1033 24.78 9.16 -17.55
C PRO A 1033 24.38 9.55 -16.12
#